data_AF-A0A430QWG0-F1
#
_entry.id   AF-A0A430QWG0-F1
#
_cell.length_a   1.000
_cell.length_b   1.000
_cell.length_c   1.000
_cell.angle_alpha   90.00
_cell.angle_beta   90.00
_cell.angle_gamma   90.00
#
_symmetry.space_group_name_H-M   'P 1'
#
loop_
_entity.id
_entity.type
_entity.pdbx_description
1 polymer ?
#
loop_
_entity_poly.entity_id
_entity_poly.type
_entity_poly.pdbx_seq_one_letter_code
_entity_poly.pdbx_strand_id
1 'polypeptide(L)'
;MLKKTLSGLLILAALAVGQTSQAPHLVIDNFERDTLPFGQDPNGIGVGYVAWNHPSARASIALTKTPPAQPPGFPKENTVLKLDLTIGPGQWAGFSHAFTNDQANAWLSQDWSGYEGITFWLYGNNTGGTLFFDIIENRNPGSTRDDAERWSVDIPDTFTGWKQFSFTWDKFRRKEIGNGAPNDGLTLKEVHGYAVGGFGTKDMGSHSYYVDHVALFGTREVALQVAFAETTYRVQEGQEARVKVALTRPAEKPVSVRYRTAESLALPGRDFTPIQGTLTLPAGQTEATLTLKTFDTPKHEGNRGLILVLYDAQGAELGAVYRTHVVIEDDEAEDPLLLEDFEGGHGFEAQGPVVPTTLTLPPNDPRALPGQQGYEGVLQVNLLGGPAGLLRRFAEPRDFSQAQGLSFWFYGTGSGKTITLELLDNPTKTTEDLSPTEWQPIFSEEFDGPSGTPPDPARWTPQIGDGTLYGIPGWGNAELQYYTDKPENAQLDGQGNLVLSLKKAQEDLACWYGPCQYTSARLVSAKKLEVKYGRIEARIRVPDGPAGLWPAFWMLGSDIDRVGWPECGEIDIMEYVSRMPNSIFGTLHGPGYSGGGGKGMVLDLGRPVYSDYHVFAVEWEPGVVRWYLDGQQYFQVTSADVAPNRWVFDKPFFLILNMAIGGNLGGPVATNMPLPQELKVDYIRVYGAPDTAERFEASFVDDFTGWKQITLPFTAFRRSSSQPDGAPDDGLTLTWVMGYGFRLPEGLQASFLLDQIRLY
;
A
#
# COMPACT_ATOMS: atom_id res chain seq x y z
N MET A 1 33.73 -42.89 -77.13
CA MET A 1 35.04 -42.28 -77.49
C MET A 1 35.47 -41.45 -76.30
N LEU A 2 36.38 -41.96 -75.47
CA LEU A 2 37.80 -41.54 -75.40
C LEU A 2 37.93 -40.05 -75.01
N LYS A 3 38.61 -39.62 -73.94
CA LYS A 3 39.70 -40.23 -73.16
C LYS A 3 39.98 -39.35 -71.92
N LYS A 4 40.32 -40.01 -70.79
CA LYS A 4 41.45 -39.73 -69.85
C LYS A 4 41.38 -38.46 -68.98
N THR A 5 41.83 -38.41 -67.73
CA THR A 5 42.66 -39.28 -66.84
C THR A 5 42.57 -38.63 -65.44
N LEU A 6 42.24 -39.37 -64.36
CA LEU A 6 43.07 -40.19 -63.46
C LEU A 6 43.71 -39.44 -62.28
N SER A 7 43.58 -40.10 -61.12
CA SER A 7 44.44 -40.04 -59.91
C SER A 7 44.22 -38.85 -58.98
N GLY A 8 44.04 -38.99 -57.68
CA GLY A 8 44.16 -40.12 -56.76
C GLY A 8 44.24 -39.58 -55.32
N LEU A 9 44.24 -40.51 -54.36
CA LEU A 9 44.50 -40.37 -52.92
C LEU A 9 43.35 -39.92 -52.00
N LEU A 10 42.82 -40.92 -51.27
CA LEU A 10 42.32 -40.78 -49.91
C LEU A 10 43.38 -40.09 -49.03
N ILE A 11 42.97 -39.04 -48.33
CA ILE A 11 43.70 -38.48 -47.19
C ILE A 11 42.74 -38.51 -45.99
N LEU A 12 43.17 -39.21 -44.94
CA LEU A 12 42.69 -39.07 -43.57
C LEU A 12 42.72 -37.58 -43.19
N ALA A 13 41.56 -36.94 -43.07
CA ALA A 13 41.46 -35.61 -42.49
C ALA A 13 41.44 -35.75 -40.96
N ALA A 14 42.55 -35.33 -40.35
CA ALA A 14 42.70 -35.15 -38.92
C ALA A 14 41.67 -34.13 -38.40
N LEU A 15 41.23 -34.37 -37.16
CA LEU A 15 40.49 -33.44 -36.31
C LEU A 15 41.22 -32.09 -36.25
N ALA A 16 40.72 -31.11 -36.98
CA ALA A 16 40.95 -29.71 -36.66
C ALA A 16 39.91 -29.33 -35.61
N VAL A 17 40.33 -29.29 -34.35
CA VAL A 17 39.60 -28.60 -33.28
C VAL A 17 39.56 -27.13 -33.70
N GLY A 18 38.42 -26.71 -34.25
CA GLY A 18 38.12 -25.32 -34.49
C GLY A 18 38.15 -24.59 -33.15
N GLN A 19 38.97 -23.54 -33.10
CA GLN A 19 38.96 -22.59 -32.00
C GLN A 19 37.52 -22.14 -31.74
N THR A 20 37.01 -22.44 -30.55
CA THR A 20 35.77 -21.86 -30.06
C THR A 20 35.95 -20.35 -30.04
N SER A 21 35.15 -19.62 -30.81
CA SER A 21 35.04 -18.16 -30.66
C SER A 21 34.65 -17.88 -29.22
N GLN A 22 35.57 -17.34 -28.42
CA GLN A 22 35.24 -16.78 -27.12
C GLN A 22 34.09 -15.79 -27.33
N ALA A 23 33.02 -15.94 -26.54
CA ALA A 23 31.94 -14.96 -26.49
C ALA A 23 32.52 -13.55 -26.31
N PRO A 24 31.97 -12.51 -26.95
CA PRO A 24 32.57 -11.19 -26.93
C PRO A 24 32.58 -10.65 -25.50
N HIS A 25 33.78 -10.42 -24.96
CA HIS A 25 33.97 -9.63 -23.75
C HIS A 25 33.58 -8.19 -24.05
N LEU A 26 32.69 -7.57 -23.26
CA LEU A 26 32.49 -6.13 -23.31
C LEU A 26 33.59 -5.47 -22.47
N VAL A 27 34.58 -4.89 -23.12
CA VAL A 27 35.68 -4.20 -22.45
C VAL A 27 35.17 -2.89 -21.87
N ILE A 28 35.25 -2.76 -20.54
CA ILE A 28 34.95 -1.52 -19.81
C ILE A 28 36.20 -0.64 -19.79
N ASP A 29 37.34 -1.24 -19.43
CA ASP A 29 38.63 -0.55 -19.36
C ASP A 29 39.79 -1.45 -19.80
N ASN A 30 40.47 -1.04 -20.87
CA ASN A 30 41.77 -1.59 -21.28
C ASN A 30 42.94 -0.62 -21.01
N PHE A 31 42.66 0.53 -20.39
CA PHE A 31 43.64 1.56 -20.02
C PHE A 31 44.57 2.10 -21.14
N GLU A 32 44.27 1.84 -22.41
CA GLU A 32 45.01 2.36 -23.58
C GLU A 32 44.66 3.82 -23.94
N ARG A 33 44.39 4.62 -22.92
CA ARG A 33 44.02 6.05 -23.01
C ARG A 33 45.17 6.93 -22.56
N ASP A 34 45.18 8.20 -22.96
CA ASP A 34 46.26 9.13 -22.59
C ASP A 34 46.11 9.68 -21.16
N THR A 35 44.89 9.73 -20.63
CA THR A 35 44.57 10.35 -19.34
C THR A 35 43.53 9.54 -18.56
N LEU A 36 43.54 9.71 -17.23
CA LEU A 36 42.48 9.24 -16.32
C LEU A 36 41.58 10.43 -15.96
N PRO A 37 40.50 10.71 -16.72
CA PRO A 37 39.63 11.85 -16.45
C PRO A 37 38.97 11.69 -15.08
N PHE A 38 38.89 12.80 -14.33
CA PHE A 38 38.16 12.88 -13.07
C PHE A 38 37.55 14.28 -12.93
N GLY A 39 36.44 14.37 -12.21
CA GLY A 39 35.75 15.62 -11.97
C GLY A 39 34.65 15.46 -10.92
N GLN A 40 33.65 16.34 -10.98
CA GLN A 40 32.49 16.30 -10.09
C GLN A 40 31.20 16.51 -10.89
N ASP A 41 30.15 15.80 -10.51
CA ASP A 41 28.80 16.07 -11.02
C ASP A 41 28.24 17.40 -10.46
N PRO A 42 27.05 17.87 -10.90
CA PRO A 42 26.45 19.10 -10.40
C PRO A 42 26.15 19.13 -8.90
N ASN A 43 26.15 17.96 -8.24
CA ASN A 43 25.93 17.82 -6.80
C ASN A 43 27.24 17.68 -6.00
N GLY A 44 28.39 17.75 -6.67
CA GLY A 44 29.72 17.64 -6.05
C GLY A 44 30.21 16.20 -5.86
N ILE A 45 29.54 15.20 -6.44
CA ILE A 45 29.94 13.78 -6.36
C ILE A 45 31.13 13.56 -7.29
N GLY A 46 32.20 12.95 -6.79
CA GLY A 46 33.37 12.62 -7.59
C GLY A 46 33.06 11.59 -8.68
N VAL A 47 33.36 11.94 -9.94
CA VAL A 47 33.15 11.08 -11.11
C VAL A 47 34.44 10.89 -11.91
N GLY A 48 34.51 9.86 -12.75
CA GLY A 48 35.72 9.42 -13.43
C GLY A 48 36.61 8.56 -12.51
N TYR A 49 37.93 8.68 -12.64
CA TYR A 49 38.88 7.91 -11.82
C TYR A 49 39.25 8.67 -10.55
N VAL A 50 38.69 8.24 -9.41
CA VAL A 50 38.82 8.92 -8.13
C VAL A 50 39.59 8.04 -7.16
N ALA A 51 40.77 8.50 -6.71
CA ALA A 51 41.51 7.85 -5.64
C ALA A 51 40.94 8.24 -4.27
N TRP A 52 40.88 7.28 -3.33
CA TRP A 52 40.37 7.48 -1.97
C TRP A 52 41.15 6.64 -0.97
N ASN A 53 41.20 7.09 0.28
CA ASN A 53 41.91 6.39 1.34
C ASN A 53 41.45 6.84 2.74
N HIS A 54 41.65 5.94 3.70
CA HIS A 54 41.65 6.28 5.12
C HIS A 54 42.67 7.41 5.40
N PRO A 55 42.43 8.33 6.36
CA PRO A 55 43.32 9.48 6.61
C PRO A 55 44.80 9.15 6.86
N SER A 56 45.06 7.96 7.42
CA SER A 56 46.42 7.46 7.70
C SER A 56 46.96 6.47 6.65
N ALA A 57 46.22 6.22 5.58
CA ALA A 57 46.63 5.43 4.43
C ALA A 57 46.97 6.34 3.24
N ARG A 58 47.44 5.78 2.12
CA ARG A 58 47.64 6.52 0.87
C ARG A 58 47.18 5.72 -0.33
N ALA A 59 46.56 6.40 -1.30
CA ALA A 59 46.28 5.89 -2.64
C ALA A 59 46.70 6.92 -3.69
N SER A 60 47.30 6.44 -4.78
CA SER A 60 47.46 7.23 -6.01
C SER A 60 47.40 6.34 -7.24
N ILE A 61 46.85 6.88 -8.33
CA ILE A 61 46.70 6.18 -9.61
C ILE A 61 47.46 6.88 -10.73
N ALA A 62 47.99 6.09 -11.66
CA ALA A 62 48.64 6.58 -12.87
C ALA A 62 48.57 5.53 -13.98
N LEU A 63 48.69 5.94 -15.24
CA LEU A 63 48.89 5.03 -16.35
C LEU A 63 50.39 4.78 -16.55
N THR A 64 50.75 3.54 -16.89
CA THR A 64 52.15 3.20 -17.19
C THR A 64 52.26 2.10 -18.24
N LYS A 65 53.27 2.22 -19.11
CA LYS A 65 53.67 1.21 -20.10
C LYS A 65 54.80 0.30 -19.59
N THR A 66 55.31 0.57 -18.39
CA THR A 66 56.43 -0.18 -17.79
C THR A 66 56.04 -0.81 -16.44
N PRO A 67 55.01 -1.68 -16.41
CA PRO A 67 54.78 -2.52 -15.23
C PRO A 67 55.95 -3.51 -15.01
N PRO A 68 56.07 -4.15 -13.82
CA PRO A 68 57.13 -5.12 -13.54
C PRO A 68 57.22 -6.27 -14.56
N ALA A 69 56.07 -6.66 -15.12
CA ALA A 69 55.92 -7.52 -16.29
C ALA A 69 54.64 -7.10 -17.02
N GLN A 70 54.46 -7.44 -18.30
CA GLN A 70 53.17 -7.25 -18.98
C GLN A 70 52.18 -8.38 -18.63
N PRO A 71 50.86 -8.12 -18.61
CA PRO A 71 49.86 -9.17 -18.45
C PRO A 71 50.06 -10.26 -19.53
N PRO A 72 49.97 -11.55 -19.15
CA PRO A 72 50.11 -12.66 -20.10
C PRO A 72 49.18 -12.52 -21.30
N GLY A 73 49.75 -12.55 -22.52
CA GLY A 73 49.00 -12.44 -23.78
C GLY A 73 48.84 -11.03 -24.33
N PHE A 74 49.32 -10.00 -23.63
CA PHE A 74 49.23 -8.61 -24.07
C PHE A 74 50.51 -8.12 -24.76
N PRO A 75 50.43 -7.10 -25.65
CA PRO A 75 51.60 -6.53 -26.31
C PRO A 75 52.65 -5.96 -25.34
N LYS A 76 53.91 -5.83 -25.78
CA LYS A 76 54.97 -5.25 -24.95
C LYS A 76 54.72 -3.79 -24.54
N GLU A 77 54.00 -3.05 -25.37
CA GLU A 77 53.68 -1.62 -25.19
C GLU A 77 52.31 -1.38 -24.53
N ASN A 78 51.72 -2.39 -23.91
CA ASN A 78 50.42 -2.32 -23.26
C ASN A 78 50.45 -1.36 -22.06
N THR A 79 49.47 -0.47 -21.99
CA THR A 79 49.30 0.53 -20.95
C THR A 79 48.39 -0.02 -19.87
N VAL A 80 48.85 -0.04 -18.62
CA VAL A 80 48.07 -0.54 -17.48
C VAL A 80 47.82 0.56 -16.47
N LEU A 81 46.78 0.41 -15.64
CA LEU A 81 46.58 1.27 -14.48
C LEU A 81 47.49 0.81 -13.34
N LYS A 82 48.38 1.69 -12.90
CA LYS A 82 49.19 1.54 -11.69
C LYS A 82 48.43 2.16 -10.51
N LEU A 83 48.35 1.42 -9.42
CA LEU A 83 47.74 1.82 -8.15
C LEU A 83 48.78 1.69 -7.04
N ASP A 84 49.28 2.81 -6.54
CA ASP A 84 50.19 2.84 -5.40
C ASP A 84 49.39 2.94 -4.10
N LEU A 85 49.53 1.93 -3.23
CA LEU A 85 48.81 1.85 -1.96
C LEU A 85 49.78 1.79 -0.78
N THR A 86 49.46 2.54 0.28
CA THR A 86 50.01 2.34 1.63
C THR A 86 48.87 2.01 2.58
N ILE A 87 48.82 0.78 3.08
CA ILE A 87 47.70 0.29 3.91
C ILE A 87 48.26 -0.42 5.16
N GLY A 88 48.02 0.18 6.32
CA GLY A 88 48.27 -0.45 7.62
C GLY A 88 47.07 -1.24 8.16
N PRO A 89 47.19 -1.84 9.36
CA PRO A 89 46.09 -2.59 9.98
C PRO A 89 44.84 -1.74 10.20
N GLY A 90 43.67 -2.25 9.79
CA GLY A 90 42.37 -1.58 9.88
C GLY A 90 42.18 -0.40 8.91
N GLN A 91 43.15 -0.15 8.03
CA GLN A 91 43.08 0.94 7.05
C GLN A 91 42.55 0.44 5.71
N TRP A 92 42.14 1.37 4.85
CA TRP A 92 41.67 1.10 3.50
C TRP A 92 42.15 2.17 2.53
N ALA A 93 42.39 1.78 1.28
CA ALA A 93 42.81 2.68 0.21
C ALA A 93 42.54 2.04 -1.16
N GLY A 94 42.29 2.86 -2.18
CA GLY A 94 41.99 2.37 -3.51
C GLY A 94 41.57 3.49 -4.46
N PHE A 95 40.93 3.09 -5.55
CA PHE A 95 40.29 4.01 -6.48
C PHE A 95 38.94 3.46 -6.95
N SER A 96 38.06 4.37 -7.37
CA SER A 96 36.86 4.06 -8.14
C SER A 96 37.00 4.61 -9.55
N HIS A 97 36.42 3.91 -10.52
CA HIS A 97 36.03 4.45 -11.81
C HIS A 97 34.51 4.61 -11.82
N ALA A 98 34.03 5.80 -11.45
CA ALA A 98 32.63 6.17 -11.56
C ALA A 98 32.35 6.68 -12.98
N PHE A 99 31.42 6.04 -13.69
CA PHE A 99 31.23 6.33 -15.12
C PHE A 99 30.77 7.77 -15.34
N THR A 100 31.33 8.39 -16.37
CA THR A 100 31.10 9.81 -16.61
C THR A 100 31.09 10.16 -18.09
N ASN A 101 30.55 11.32 -18.42
CA ASN A 101 30.60 11.88 -19.76
C ASN A 101 32.01 12.41 -20.09
N ASP A 102 32.22 12.81 -21.34
CA ASP A 102 33.53 13.29 -21.81
C ASP A 102 34.05 14.52 -21.04
N GLN A 103 33.16 15.30 -20.43
CA GLN A 103 33.49 16.47 -19.62
C GLN A 103 33.79 16.15 -18.14
N ALA A 104 33.67 14.88 -17.72
CA ALA A 104 33.82 14.43 -16.34
C ALA A 104 32.92 15.21 -15.35
N ASN A 105 31.68 15.53 -15.77
CA ASN A 105 30.76 16.37 -14.98
C ASN A 105 29.33 15.80 -14.88
N ALA A 106 29.13 14.54 -15.24
CA ALA A 106 27.87 13.83 -15.05
C ALA A 106 28.16 12.39 -14.62
N TRP A 107 27.39 11.87 -13.66
CA TRP A 107 27.48 10.47 -13.28
C TRP A 107 26.54 9.63 -14.15
N LEU A 108 27.12 8.72 -14.94
CA LEU A 108 26.38 7.87 -15.88
C LEU A 108 26.20 6.46 -15.32
N SER A 109 25.32 5.68 -15.94
CA SER A 109 25.11 4.27 -15.65
C SER A 109 25.21 3.40 -16.91
N GLN A 110 25.35 2.10 -16.70
CA GLN A 110 25.32 1.06 -17.73
C GLN A 110 24.45 -0.11 -17.25
N ASP A 111 23.80 -0.81 -18.19
CA ASP A 111 23.09 -2.07 -17.91
C ASP A 111 24.04 -3.26 -18.14
N TRP A 112 24.36 -3.96 -17.05
CA TRP A 112 25.20 -5.16 -17.02
C TRP A 112 24.39 -6.44 -16.77
N SER A 113 23.06 -6.36 -16.67
CA SER A 113 22.18 -7.50 -16.34
C SER A 113 22.22 -8.64 -17.36
N GLY A 114 22.63 -8.32 -18.61
CA GLY A 114 22.82 -9.28 -19.69
C GLY A 114 24.13 -10.06 -19.66
N TYR A 115 25.01 -9.85 -18.68
CA TYR A 115 26.31 -10.54 -18.59
C TYR A 115 26.33 -11.56 -17.46
N GLU A 116 27.27 -12.50 -17.47
CA GLU A 116 27.40 -13.52 -16.41
C GLU A 116 28.28 -13.06 -15.25
N GLY A 117 29.21 -12.15 -15.53
CA GLY A 117 30.19 -11.69 -14.56
C GLY A 117 31.18 -10.68 -15.12
N ILE A 118 32.20 -10.40 -14.31
CA ILE A 118 33.30 -9.49 -14.62
C ILE A 118 34.65 -10.20 -14.59
N THR A 119 35.54 -9.84 -15.50
CA THR A 119 36.92 -10.29 -15.56
C THR A 119 37.88 -9.12 -15.62
N PHE A 120 39.06 -9.28 -15.02
CA PHE A 120 40.14 -8.30 -15.05
C PHE A 120 41.47 -8.96 -14.69
N TRP A 121 42.56 -8.33 -15.10
CA TRP A 121 43.92 -8.67 -14.67
C TRP A 121 44.32 -7.83 -13.47
N LEU A 122 44.94 -8.47 -12.49
CA LEU A 122 45.48 -7.83 -11.29
C LEU A 122 46.89 -8.34 -11.01
N TYR A 123 47.83 -7.43 -10.77
CA TYR A 123 49.17 -7.75 -10.32
C TYR A 123 49.25 -7.69 -8.79
N GLY A 124 49.44 -8.85 -8.16
CA GLY A 124 49.52 -9.00 -6.70
C GLY A 124 50.94 -8.86 -6.15
N ASN A 125 51.03 -8.60 -4.85
CA ASN A 125 52.30 -8.40 -4.13
C ASN A 125 52.54 -9.46 -3.04
N ASN A 126 51.60 -10.38 -2.82
CA ASN A 126 51.66 -11.40 -1.78
C ASN A 126 51.84 -10.80 -0.37
N THR A 127 51.20 -9.65 -0.12
CA THR A 127 51.23 -9.03 1.22
C THR A 127 50.57 -9.93 2.25
N GLY A 128 49.63 -10.79 1.82
CA GLY A 128 48.74 -11.63 2.63
C GLY A 128 47.64 -10.86 3.34
N GLY A 129 47.38 -9.61 2.93
CA GLY A 129 46.17 -8.86 3.27
C GLY A 129 45.03 -9.15 2.29
N THR A 130 44.02 -8.27 2.26
CA THR A 130 42.83 -8.43 1.40
C THR A 130 42.73 -7.26 0.44
N LEU A 131 42.71 -7.56 -0.86
CA LEU A 131 42.28 -6.65 -1.91
C LEU A 131 40.79 -6.88 -2.17
N PHE A 132 40.13 -5.96 -2.86
CA PHE A 132 38.73 -6.12 -3.25
C PHE A 132 38.46 -5.52 -4.62
N PHE A 133 37.38 -5.98 -5.23
CA PHE A 133 36.73 -5.37 -6.38
C PHE A 133 35.28 -5.05 -6.01
N ASP A 134 34.92 -3.77 -6.04
CA ASP A 134 33.56 -3.30 -5.78
C ASP A 134 32.85 -3.01 -7.11
N ILE A 135 31.55 -3.34 -7.19
CA ILE A 135 30.59 -2.81 -8.15
C ILE A 135 29.84 -1.67 -7.45
N ILE A 136 29.67 -0.57 -8.17
CA ILE A 136 28.90 0.60 -7.75
C ILE A 136 27.57 0.51 -8.50
N GLU A 137 26.51 0.06 -7.85
CA GLU A 137 25.20 -0.27 -8.47
C GLU A 137 24.11 0.64 -7.90
N ASN A 138 23.09 1.02 -8.69
CA ASN A 138 21.79 1.60 -8.35
C ASN A 138 21.73 2.71 -7.27
N ARG A 139 20.98 3.79 -7.52
CA ARG A 139 20.85 4.93 -6.60
C ARG A 139 19.39 5.15 -6.20
N ASN A 140 19.16 5.86 -5.10
CA ASN A 140 17.80 6.31 -4.81
C ASN A 140 17.30 7.25 -5.95
N PRO A 141 16.04 7.12 -6.40
CA PRO A 141 15.49 7.99 -7.43
C PRO A 141 15.65 9.47 -7.08
N GLY A 142 16.19 10.27 -8.00
CA GLY A 142 16.41 11.71 -7.81
C GLY A 142 17.54 12.08 -6.82
N SER A 143 18.39 11.13 -6.44
CA SER A 143 19.47 11.35 -5.48
C SER A 143 20.46 12.45 -5.89
N THR A 144 20.82 13.30 -4.93
CA THR A 144 21.86 14.34 -5.05
C THR A 144 23.15 13.97 -4.29
N ARG A 145 23.33 12.72 -3.87
CA ARG A 145 24.51 12.24 -3.13
C ARG A 145 25.01 10.89 -3.65
N ASP A 146 26.20 10.48 -3.23
CA ASP A 146 26.68 9.10 -3.47
C ASP A 146 26.00 8.13 -2.49
N ASP A 147 24.79 7.73 -2.85
CA ASP A 147 24.03 6.66 -2.22
C ASP A 147 23.86 5.46 -3.16
N ALA A 148 24.85 5.23 -4.03
CA ALA A 148 24.87 3.99 -4.80
C ALA A 148 25.22 2.80 -3.90
N GLU A 149 24.63 1.64 -4.16
CA GLU A 149 25.01 0.39 -3.52
C GLU A 149 26.48 0.05 -3.80
N ARG A 150 27.08 -0.69 -2.86
CA ARG A 150 28.40 -1.30 -3.03
C ARG A 150 28.25 -2.80 -2.93
N TRP A 151 28.73 -3.50 -3.94
CA TRP A 151 28.78 -4.95 -3.98
C TRP A 151 30.23 -5.38 -4.15
N SER A 152 30.78 -6.10 -3.17
CA SER A 152 32.21 -6.41 -3.11
C SER A 152 32.47 -7.89 -3.32
N VAL A 153 33.61 -8.19 -3.95
CA VAL A 153 34.27 -9.49 -3.85
C VAL A 153 35.68 -9.30 -3.29
N ASP A 154 36.00 -10.10 -2.27
CA ASP A 154 37.31 -10.06 -1.62
C ASP A 154 38.31 -10.94 -2.36
N ILE A 155 39.53 -10.43 -2.50
CA ILE A 155 40.65 -11.03 -3.21
C ILE A 155 41.83 -11.13 -2.25
N PRO A 156 42.12 -12.32 -1.69
CA PRO A 156 43.31 -12.49 -0.87
C PRO A 156 44.59 -12.18 -1.68
N ASP A 157 45.42 -11.26 -1.19
CA ASP A 157 46.71 -10.93 -1.81
C ASP A 157 47.76 -11.97 -1.41
N THR A 158 47.56 -13.21 -1.87
CA THR A 158 48.42 -14.37 -1.59
C THR A 158 49.24 -14.81 -2.81
N PHE A 159 49.41 -13.91 -3.77
CA PHE A 159 50.08 -14.17 -5.05
C PHE A 159 50.97 -12.99 -5.45
N THR A 160 52.05 -13.28 -6.18
CA THR A 160 52.93 -12.27 -6.77
C THR A 160 52.83 -12.35 -8.28
N GLY A 161 52.74 -11.21 -8.96
CA GLY A 161 52.62 -11.17 -10.41
C GLY A 161 51.18 -11.06 -10.91
N TRP A 162 51.02 -11.10 -12.23
CA TRP A 162 49.71 -11.01 -12.89
C TRP A 162 48.87 -12.26 -12.71
N LYS A 163 47.60 -12.05 -12.36
CA LYS A 163 46.57 -13.09 -12.34
C LYS A 163 45.28 -12.52 -12.92
N GLN A 164 44.64 -13.28 -13.81
CA GLN A 164 43.29 -12.96 -14.27
C GLN A 164 42.28 -13.46 -13.25
N PHE A 165 41.32 -12.61 -12.92
CA PHE A 165 40.17 -12.95 -12.11
C PHE A 165 38.93 -12.95 -13.00
N SER A 166 38.01 -13.88 -12.71
CA SER A 166 36.68 -13.94 -13.32
C SER A 166 35.68 -14.27 -12.22
N PHE A 167 34.79 -13.33 -11.92
CA PHE A 167 33.77 -13.48 -10.89
C PHE A 167 32.39 -13.39 -11.53
N THR A 168 31.58 -14.42 -11.32
CA THR A 168 30.13 -14.38 -11.58
C THR A 168 29.43 -13.55 -10.50
N TRP A 169 28.27 -12.96 -10.84
CA TRP A 169 27.57 -12.03 -9.94
C TRP A 169 27.21 -12.62 -8.57
N ASP A 170 26.99 -13.93 -8.46
CA ASP A 170 26.70 -14.62 -7.19
C ASP A 170 27.85 -14.59 -6.18
N LYS A 171 29.07 -14.21 -6.60
CA LYS A 171 30.24 -14.05 -5.73
C LYS A 171 30.28 -12.71 -5.01
N PHE A 172 29.56 -11.72 -5.51
CA PHE A 172 29.49 -10.41 -4.89
C PHE A 172 28.57 -10.45 -3.67
N ARG A 173 28.92 -9.65 -2.67
CA ARG A 173 28.17 -9.47 -1.44
C ARG A 173 27.97 -7.99 -1.19
N ARG A 174 26.79 -7.60 -0.74
CA ARG A 174 26.49 -6.21 -0.39
C ARG A 174 27.44 -5.75 0.72
N LYS A 175 28.03 -4.58 0.53
CA LYS A 175 28.99 -3.94 1.42
C LYS A 175 28.34 -2.67 1.96
N GLU A 176 27.87 -2.76 3.20
CA GLU A 176 27.26 -1.63 3.89
C GLU A 176 28.32 -0.61 4.28
N ILE A 177 28.23 0.59 3.69
CA ILE A 177 29.09 1.73 4.01
C ILE A 177 28.33 2.88 4.70
N GLY A 178 27.04 2.68 5.00
CA GLY A 178 26.21 3.67 5.71
C GLY A 178 25.82 4.89 4.88
N ASN A 179 25.84 4.78 3.54
CA ASN A 179 25.48 5.87 2.63
C ASN A 179 23.97 5.96 2.32
N GLY A 180 23.15 5.07 2.89
CA GLY A 180 21.69 5.06 2.69
C GLY A 180 21.27 4.60 1.29
N ALA A 181 22.05 3.68 0.70
CA ALA A 181 21.75 3.13 -0.61
C ALA A 181 20.47 2.26 -0.64
N PRO A 182 19.78 2.16 -1.79
CA PRO A 182 18.68 1.21 -2.00
C PRO A 182 19.09 -0.20 -1.57
N ASN A 183 18.15 -1.03 -1.07
CA ASN A 183 18.41 -2.42 -0.68
C ASN A 183 17.52 -3.38 -1.48
N ASP A 184 17.67 -3.37 -2.79
CA ASP A 184 16.86 -4.13 -3.75
C ASP A 184 17.62 -5.30 -4.40
N GLY A 185 18.87 -5.53 -3.99
CA GLY A 185 19.70 -6.61 -4.49
C GLY A 185 20.53 -6.19 -5.71
N LEU A 186 21.44 -7.06 -6.14
CA LEU A 186 22.34 -6.78 -7.28
C LEU A 186 21.57 -6.89 -8.61
N THR A 187 20.86 -5.82 -9.00
CA THR A 187 20.01 -5.81 -10.21
C THR A 187 20.81 -5.74 -11.51
N LEU A 188 21.95 -5.05 -11.46
CA LEU A 188 22.87 -4.78 -12.58
C LEU A 188 22.27 -3.91 -13.69
N LYS A 189 21.11 -3.29 -13.47
CA LYS A 189 20.45 -2.46 -14.49
C LYS A 189 21.02 -1.05 -14.55
N GLU A 190 21.56 -0.56 -13.43
CA GLU A 190 22.11 0.79 -13.31
C GLU A 190 23.48 0.75 -12.63
N VAL A 191 24.45 0.12 -13.29
CA VAL A 191 25.84 0.08 -12.81
C VAL A 191 26.50 1.42 -13.08
N HIS A 192 26.88 2.10 -12.01
CA HIS A 192 27.45 3.43 -11.98
C HIS A 192 28.98 3.46 -11.96
N GLY A 193 29.63 2.30 -11.85
CA GLY A 193 31.08 2.18 -11.88
C GLY A 193 31.60 0.93 -11.20
N TYR A 194 32.92 0.88 -11.02
CA TYR A 194 33.59 -0.14 -10.20
C TYR A 194 34.70 0.47 -9.36
N ALA A 195 35.20 -0.27 -8.37
CA ALA A 195 36.33 0.15 -7.55
C ALA A 195 37.32 -0.99 -7.31
N VAL A 196 38.61 -0.66 -7.19
CA VAL A 196 39.65 -1.62 -6.78
C VAL A 196 40.43 -1.00 -5.63
N GLY A 197 40.60 -1.77 -4.56
CA GLY A 197 41.32 -1.30 -3.39
C GLY A 197 41.77 -2.43 -2.48
N GLY A 198 42.24 -2.05 -1.30
CA GLY A 198 42.61 -2.98 -0.25
C GLY A 198 42.05 -2.58 1.12
N PHE A 199 41.87 -3.59 1.96
CA PHE A 199 41.56 -3.45 3.38
C PHE A 199 42.62 -4.20 4.19
N GLY A 200 43.27 -3.47 5.10
CA GLY A 200 44.35 -3.97 5.93
C GLY A 200 43.87 -4.89 7.04
N THR A 201 43.46 -6.12 6.71
CA THR A 201 43.27 -7.19 7.71
C THR A 201 44.55 -7.45 8.53
N LYS A 202 45.68 -6.98 8.00
CA LYS A 202 46.97 -6.81 8.66
C LYS A 202 47.71 -5.65 7.99
N ASP A 203 48.92 -5.35 8.47
CA ASP A 203 49.79 -4.38 7.79
C ASP A 203 50.21 -4.91 6.42
N MET A 204 49.80 -4.19 5.37
CA MET A 204 50.14 -4.51 3.99
C MET A 204 51.34 -3.70 3.52
N GLY A 205 51.79 -2.68 4.24
CA GLY A 205 52.93 -1.83 3.84
C GLY A 205 52.62 -0.94 2.63
N SER A 206 53.67 -0.56 1.90
CA SER A 206 53.57 0.29 0.69
C SER A 206 53.93 -0.50 -0.56
N HIS A 207 52.99 -0.66 -1.49
CA HIS A 207 53.15 -1.47 -2.70
C HIS A 207 52.47 -0.84 -3.91
N SER A 208 53.00 -1.14 -5.10
CA SER A 208 52.36 -0.85 -6.38
C SER A 208 51.59 -2.07 -6.86
N TYR A 209 50.31 -1.91 -7.08
CA TYR A 209 49.43 -2.86 -7.76
C TYR A 209 49.19 -2.39 -9.20
N TYR A 210 48.77 -3.31 -10.06
CA TYR A 210 48.46 -2.99 -11.46
C TYR A 210 47.17 -3.68 -11.87
N VAL A 211 46.30 -2.95 -12.56
CA VAL A 211 45.01 -3.45 -13.07
C VAL A 211 45.00 -3.29 -14.58
N ASP A 212 44.49 -4.31 -15.28
CA ASP A 212 44.28 -4.23 -16.72
C ASP A 212 43.03 -5.00 -17.19
N HIS A 213 42.51 -4.62 -18.34
CA HIS A 213 41.46 -5.32 -19.09
C HIS A 213 40.23 -5.69 -18.27
N VAL A 214 39.62 -4.70 -17.61
CA VAL A 214 38.33 -4.84 -16.95
C VAL A 214 37.25 -5.02 -18.02
N ALA A 215 36.59 -6.18 -18.02
CA ALA A 215 35.60 -6.53 -19.02
C ALA A 215 34.48 -7.37 -18.45
N LEU A 216 33.28 -7.26 -19.01
CA LEU A 216 32.19 -8.18 -18.73
C LEU A 216 32.38 -9.46 -19.54
N PHE A 217 32.04 -10.60 -18.96
CA PHE A 217 32.10 -11.89 -19.66
C PHE A 217 30.77 -12.64 -19.56
N GLY A 218 30.58 -13.53 -20.53
CA GLY A 218 29.35 -14.30 -20.69
C GLY A 218 28.19 -13.40 -21.13
N THR A 219 27.22 -13.99 -21.82
CA THR A 219 25.96 -13.31 -22.15
C THR A 219 24.85 -14.17 -21.59
N ARG A 220 24.09 -13.64 -20.63
CA ARG A 220 22.81 -14.23 -20.24
C ARG A 220 21.77 -13.79 -21.27
N GLU A 221 21.08 -14.75 -21.86
CA GLU A 221 19.88 -14.44 -22.64
C GLU A 221 18.84 -13.88 -21.66
N VAL A 222 18.70 -12.56 -21.61
CA VAL A 222 17.60 -11.94 -20.88
C VAL A 222 16.35 -12.18 -21.73
N ALA A 223 15.46 -13.02 -21.20
CA ALA A 223 14.18 -13.28 -21.84
C ALA A 223 13.49 -11.96 -22.14
N LEU A 224 12.95 -11.84 -23.36
CA LEU A 224 12.09 -10.71 -23.70
C LEU A 224 10.92 -10.70 -22.72
N GLN A 225 10.65 -9.58 -22.06
CA GLN A 225 9.54 -9.46 -21.11
C GLN A 225 8.47 -8.52 -21.64
N VAL A 226 7.21 -8.78 -21.29
CA VAL A 226 6.05 -7.93 -21.55
C VAL A 226 5.39 -7.53 -20.22
N ALA A 227 5.17 -6.24 -20.01
CA ALA A 227 4.59 -5.69 -18.79
C ALA A 227 3.79 -4.41 -19.08
N PHE A 228 2.99 -3.94 -18.13
CA PHE A 228 2.53 -2.56 -18.15
C PHE A 228 3.71 -1.60 -17.98
N ALA A 229 3.66 -0.45 -18.64
CA ALA A 229 4.73 0.55 -18.56
C ALA A 229 4.76 1.29 -17.21
N GLU A 230 3.61 1.38 -16.54
CA GLU A 230 3.45 2.05 -15.26
C GLU A 230 2.61 1.20 -14.31
N THR A 231 2.87 1.34 -13.01
CA THR A 231 2.15 0.64 -11.93
C THR A 231 0.80 1.30 -11.61
N THR A 232 0.61 2.55 -12.02
CA THR A 232 -0.65 3.29 -11.83
C THR A 232 -0.92 4.19 -13.03
N TYR A 233 -2.17 4.19 -13.49
CA TYR A 233 -2.71 5.14 -14.47
C TYR A 233 -3.85 5.90 -13.81
N ARG A 234 -3.91 7.21 -14.04
CA ARG A 234 -4.99 8.08 -13.57
C ARG A 234 -5.78 8.57 -14.77
N VAL A 235 -7.10 8.61 -14.63
CA VAL A 235 -8.01 9.08 -15.66
C VAL A 235 -9.16 9.78 -14.98
N GLN A 236 -9.47 10.99 -15.41
CA GLN A 236 -10.71 11.66 -15.02
C GLN A 236 -11.90 10.88 -15.57
N GLU A 237 -12.98 10.76 -14.80
CA GLU A 237 -14.17 10.07 -15.27
C GLU A 237 -14.75 10.65 -16.57
N GLY A 238 -15.43 9.81 -17.34
CA GLY A 238 -15.86 10.10 -18.71
C GLY A 238 -14.77 10.08 -19.79
N GLN A 239 -13.48 10.05 -19.41
CA GLN A 239 -12.36 9.95 -20.35
C GLN A 239 -11.92 8.49 -20.59
N GLU A 240 -11.12 8.27 -21.63
CA GLU A 240 -10.51 6.97 -21.91
C GLU A 240 -9.15 6.82 -21.23
N ALA A 241 -9.01 5.80 -20.37
CA ALA A 241 -7.73 5.45 -19.78
C ALA A 241 -6.84 4.75 -20.82
N ARG A 242 -5.68 5.35 -21.13
CA ARG A 242 -4.73 4.83 -22.12
C ARG A 242 -3.57 4.12 -21.42
N VAL A 243 -3.76 2.81 -21.21
CA VAL A 243 -2.85 1.96 -20.44
C VAL A 243 -1.79 1.37 -21.35
N LYS A 244 -0.52 1.76 -21.17
CA LYS A 244 0.59 1.29 -22.02
C LYS A 244 1.11 -0.07 -21.56
N VAL A 245 1.35 -0.95 -22.53
CA VAL A 245 2.03 -2.23 -22.38
C VAL A 245 3.33 -2.16 -23.18
N ALA A 246 4.45 -2.50 -22.55
CA ALA A 246 5.79 -2.36 -23.10
C ALA A 246 6.57 -3.67 -23.07
N LEU A 247 7.50 -3.80 -24.01
CA LEU A 247 8.52 -4.83 -24.05
C LEU A 247 9.86 -4.28 -23.58
N THR A 248 10.69 -5.11 -22.96
CA THR A 248 12.05 -4.72 -22.54
C THR A 248 12.98 -4.37 -23.72
N ARG A 249 12.67 -4.86 -24.92
CA ARG A 249 13.39 -4.55 -26.17
C ARG A 249 12.49 -4.86 -27.39
N PRO A 250 12.84 -4.40 -28.61
CA PRO A 250 12.09 -4.78 -29.80
C PRO A 250 12.07 -6.30 -29.98
N ALA A 251 10.88 -6.85 -30.24
CA ALA A 251 10.73 -8.29 -30.48
C ALA A 251 11.16 -8.67 -31.91
N GLU A 252 11.88 -9.77 -32.07
CA GLU A 252 12.22 -10.31 -33.40
C GLU A 252 11.03 -10.99 -34.08
N LYS A 253 10.06 -11.45 -33.29
CA LYS A 253 8.80 -12.09 -33.70
C LYS A 253 7.65 -11.42 -32.95
N PRO A 254 6.40 -11.51 -33.43
CA PRO A 254 5.27 -10.98 -32.71
C PRO A 254 5.16 -11.55 -31.29
N VAL A 255 4.89 -10.69 -30.32
CA VAL A 255 4.57 -11.06 -28.94
C VAL A 255 3.08 -10.90 -28.74
N SER A 256 2.43 -11.88 -28.09
CA SER A 256 1.03 -11.74 -27.70
C SER A 256 0.86 -11.95 -26.21
N VAL A 257 -0.01 -11.16 -25.58
CA VAL A 257 -0.32 -11.27 -24.15
C VAL A 257 -1.82 -11.09 -23.96
N ARG A 258 -2.43 -11.90 -23.09
CA ARG A 258 -3.83 -11.73 -22.74
C ARG A 258 -3.97 -10.68 -21.65
N TYR A 259 -5.09 -9.97 -21.66
CA TYR A 259 -5.40 -8.97 -20.65
C TYR A 259 -6.86 -9.06 -20.23
N ARG A 260 -7.15 -8.61 -19.00
CA ARG A 260 -8.51 -8.42 -18.49
C ARG A 260 -8.54 -7.42 -17.34
N THR A 261 -9.70 -6.80 -17.13
CA THR A 261 -10.06 -6.19 -15.84
C THR A 261 -10.21 -7.27 -14.77
N ALA A 262 -9.77 -6.98 -13.56
CA ALA A 262 -9.76 -7.91 -12.44
C ALA A 262 -10.46 -7.29 -11.21
N GLU A 263 -9.76 -7.18 -10.09
CA GLU A 263 -10.29 -6.62 -8.85
C GLU A 263 -10.65 -5.14 -9.06
N SER A 264 -11.74 -4.66 -8.44
CA SER A 264 -12.24 -3.32 -8.68
C SER A 264 -13.09 -2.79 -7.53
N LEU A 265 -12.82 -1.56 -7.11
CA LEU A 265 -13.70 -0.73 -6.28
C LEU A 265 -14.69 0.05 -7.15
N ALA A 266 -14.30 0.37 -8.39
CA ALA A 266 -15.21 0.86 -9.41
C ALA A 266 -16.18 -0.27 -9.83
N LEU A 267 -17.45 0.06 -10.11
CA LEU A 267 -18.47 -0.89 -10.51
C LEU A 267 -18.50 -1.06 -12.06
N PRO A 268 -18.31 -2.31 -12.56
CA PRO A 268 -18.49 -2.64 -13.97
C PRO A 268 -19.83 -2.20 -14.56
N GLY A 269 -19.80 -1.50 -15.69
CA GLY A 269 -21.01 -1.01 -16.37
C GLY A 269 -21.63 0.25 -15.76
N ARG A 270 -21.12 0.72 -14.60
CA ARG A 270 -21.47 2.00 -13.98
C ARG A 270 -20.35 3.01 -14.14
N ASP A 271 -19.13 2.61 -13.77
CA ASP A 271 -17.96 3.50 -13.69
C ASP A 271 -17.00 3.27 -14.86
N PHE A 272 -16.98 2.04 -15.41
CA PHE A 272 -16.18 1.70 -16.60
C PHE A 272 -16.77 0.53 -17.39
N THR A 273 -16.32 0.38 -18.63
CA THR A 273 -16.60 -0.82 -19.45
C THR A 273 -15.51 -1.87 -19.23
N PRO A 274 -15.82 -3.08 -18.71
CA PRO A 274 -14.84 -4.15 -18.58
C PRO A 274 -14.19 -4.51 -19.91
N ILE A 275 -12.87 -4.68 -19.90
CA ILE A 275 -12.11 -5.08 -21.09
C ILE A 275 -11.45 -6.42 -20.84
N GLN A 276 -11.41 -7.26 -21.88
CA GLN A 276 -10.61 -8.48 -21.93
C GLN A 276 -10.25 -8.80 -23.37
N GLY A 277 -9.10 -9.42 -23.60
CA GLY A 277 -8.68 -9.78 -24.95
C GLY A 277 -7.25 -10.27 -25.05
N THR A 278 -6.74 -10.27 -26.28
CA THR A 278 -5.33 -10.54 -26.58
C THR A 278 -4.74 -9.31 -27.24
N LEU A 279 -3.68 -8.77 -26.65
CA LEU A 279 -2.86 -7.73 -27.24
C LEU A 279 -1.74 -8.39 -28.03
N THR A 280 -1.48 -7.93 -29.26
CA THR A 280 -0.35 -8.40 -30.07
C THR A 280 0.56 -7.23 -30.41
N LEU A 281 1.83 -7.33 -30.01
CA LEU A 281 2.89 -6.43 -30.41
C LEU A 281 3.61 -7.04 -31.63
N PRO A 282 3.51 -6.42 -32.83
CA PRO A 282 4.24 -6.89 -34.01
C PRO A 282 5.76 -6.90 -33.79
N ALA A 283 6.46 -7.70 -34.59
CA ALA A 283 7.92 -7.68 -34.60
C ALA A 283 8.46 -6.25 -34.87
N GLY A 284 9.50 -5.86 -34.13
CA GLY A 284 10.11 -4.54 -34.19
C GLY A 284 9.42 -3.47 -33.34
N GLN A 285 8.21 -3.71 -32.80
CA GLN A 285 7.58 -2.79 -31.86
C GLN A 285 7.98 -3.10 -30.41
N THR A 286 7.93 -2.07 -29.56
CA THR A 286 8.23 -2.15 -28.13
C THR A 286 7.07 -1.76 -27.25
N GLU A 287 6.00 -1.19 -27.81
CA GLU A 287 4.87 -0.68 -27.04
C GLU A 287 3.54 -0.86 -27.78
N ALA A 288 2.47 -0.99 -27.01
CA ALA A 288 1.10 -0.90 -27.47
C ALA A 288 0.22 -0.33 -26.35
N THR A 289 -1.00 0.09 -26.69
CA THR A 289 -1.91 0.75 -25.73
C THR A 289 -3.23 0.01 -25.65
N LEU A 290 -3.65 -0.31 -24.43
CA LEU A 290 -5.00 -0.71 -24.09
C LEU A 290 -5.84 0.53 -23.78
N THR A 291 -7.10 0.52 -24.17
CA THR A 291 -8.04 1.61 -23.93
C THR A 291 -9.16 1.11 -23.03
N LEU A 292 -9.32 1.74 -21.86
CA LEU A 292 -10.40 1.48 -20.93
C LEU A 292 -11.36 2.67 -20.95
N LYS A 293 -12.62 2.43 -21.33
CA LYS A 293 -13.65 3.48 -21.30
C LYS A 293 -14.17 3.64 -19.88
N THR A 294 -14.10 4.86 -19.33
CA THR A 294 -14.76 5.23 -18.09
C THR A 294 -16.07 5.98 -18.37
N PHE A 295 -16.92 6.12 -17.36
CA PHE A 295 -18.18 6.83 -17.43
C PHE A 295 -18.16 7.96 -16.40
N ASP A 296 -18.62 9.13 -16.81
CA ASP A 296 -18.81 10.31 -15.96
C ASP A 296 -20.19 10.20 -15.29
N THR A 297 -20.22 10.45 -13.99
CA THR A 297 -21.35 10.35 -13.10
C THR A 297 -21.58 11.70 -12.43
N PRO A 298 -22.83 12.20 -12.34
CA PRO A 298 -23.08 13.51 -11.74
C PRO A 298 -23.01 13.50 -10.20
N LYS A 299 -22.41 12.47 -9.60
CA LYS A 299 -22.41 12.21 -8.16
C LYS A 299 -20.98 12.23 -7.65
N HIS A 300 -20.79 12.86 -6.49
CA HIS A 300 -19.53 12.75 -5.77
C HIS A 300 -19.43 11.38 -5.09
N GLU A 301 -18.71 10.47 -5.70
CA GLU A 301 -18.45 9.12 -5.21
C GLU A 301 -17.01 8.91 -4.76
N GLY A 302 -16.15 9.89 -5.04
CA GLY A 302 -14.73 9.87 -4.76
C GLY A 302 -13.94 8.97 -5.72
N ASN A 303 -12.62 9.00 -5.60
CA ASN A 303 -11.73 8.26 -6.50
C ASN A 303 -11.92 6.74 -6.35
N ARG A 304 -12.04 6.04 -7.47
CA ARG A 304 -12.28 4.59 -7.50
C ARG A 304 -11.20 3.86 -8.29
N GLY A 305 -10.62 2.83 -7.68
CA GLY A 305 -9.54 2.03 -8.26
C GLY A 305 -10.02 0.74 -8.91
N LEU A 306 -9.35 0.31 -9.98
CA LEU A 306 -9.48 -1.04 -10.55
C LEU A 306 -8.14 -1.60 -11.03
N ILE A 307 -8.03 -2.92 -11.13
CA ILE A 307 -6.82 -3.60 -11.59
C ILE A 307 -7.00 -4.11 -13.02
N LEU A 308 -6.00 -3.83 -13.87
CA LEU A 308 -5.77 -4.55 -15.12
C LEU A 308 -4.64 -5.56 -14.95
N VAL A 309 -4.80 -6.73 -15.54
CA VAL A 309 -3.85 -7.85 -15.43
C VAL A 309 -3.45 -8.35 -16.81
N LEU A 310 -2.16 -8.58 -17.01
CA LEU A 310 -1.57 -9.32 -18.12
C LEU A 310 -1.34 -10.79 -17.71
N TYR A 311 -1.67 -11.71 -18.60
CA TYR A 311 -1.49 -13.16 -18.38
C TYR A 311 -1.29 -13.90 -19.71
N ASP A 312 -0.89 -15.18 -19.65
CA ASP A 312 -0.69 -16.04 -20.83
C ASP A 312 0.19 -15.42 -21.94
N ALA A 313 1.32 -14.80 -21.58
CA ALA A 313 2.24 -14.23 -22.57
C ALA A 313 2.87 -15.31 -23.48
N GLN A 314 3.01 -14.99 -24.77
CA GLN A 314 3.61 -15.84 -25.79
C GLN A 314 4.66 -15.04 -26.57
N GLY A 315 5.85 -15.62 -26.75
CA GLY A 315 6.98 -14.94 -27.39
C GLY A 315 7.73 -13.96 -26.46
N ALA A 316 7.28 -13.82 -25.22
CA ALA A 316 7.92 -13.09 -24.12
C ALA A 316 7.48 -13.70 -22.78
N GLU A 317 8.24 -13.45 -21.71
CA GLU A 317 7.83 -13.70 -20.33
C GLU A 317 7.02 -12.53 -19.78
N LEU A 318 6.19 -12.74 -18.75
CA LEU A 318 5.57 -11.63 -18.03
C LEU A 318 6.64 -10.89 -17.23
N GLY A 319 6.71 -9.57 -17.37
CA GLY A 319 7.56 -8.73 -16.53
C GLY A 319 6.94 -8.46 -15.16
N ALA A 320 7.70 -7.81 -14.28
CA ALA A 320 7.30 -7.57 -12.89
C ALA A 320 5.98 -6.78 -12.76
N VAL A 321 5.72 -5.83 -13.67
CA VAL A 321 4.48 -5.02 -13.69
C VAL A 321 3.43 -5.67 -14.59
N TYR A 322 3.06 -6.91 -14.30
CA TYR A 322 1.98 -7.60 -15.02
C TYR A 322 0.58 -7.27 -14.48
N ARG A 323 0.52 -6.46 -13.40
CA ARG A 323 -0.70 -5.88 -12.84
C ARG A 323 -0.50 -4.36 -12.76
N THR A 324 -1.53 -3.58 -13.10
CA THR A 324 -1.50 -2.12 -12.98
C THR A 324 -2.81 -1.61 -12.40
N HIS A 325 -2.71 -0.58 -11.58
CA HIS A 325 -3.85 0.10 -10.98
C HIS A 325 -4.34 1.21 -11.91
N VAL A 326 -5.64 1.27 -12.19
CA VAL A 326 -6.26 2.40 -12.88
C VAL A 326 -7.16 3.10 -11.89
N VAL A 327 -6.87 4.38 -11.63
CA VAL A 327 -7.67 5.26 -10.77
C VAL A 327 -8.59 6.08 -11.66
N ILE A 328 -9.88 5.92 -11.45
CA ILE A 328 -10.92 6.81 -11.98
C ILE A 328 -11.04 7.95 -10.98
N GLU A 329 -10.70 9.16 -11.44
CA GLU A 329 -10.73 10.39 -10.64
C GLU A 329 -12.10 11.05 -10.78
N ASP A 330 -12.77 11.21 -9.65
CA ASP A 330 -14.06 11.88 -9.49
C ASP A 330 -13.84 13.40 -9.57
N ASP A 331 -14.63 14.09 -10.39
CA ASP A 331 -14.51 15.54 -10.60
C ASP A 331 -15.72 16.34 -10.08
N GLU A 332 -16.63 15.65 -9.41
CA GLU A 332 -17.81 16.19 -8.76
C GLU A 332 -17.45 16.80 -7.41
N ALA A 333 -18.08 17.93 -7.11
CA ALA A 333 -18.01 18.50 -5.78
C ALA A 333 -18.99 17.79 -4.85
N GLU A 334 -18.56 17.55 -3.61
CA GLU A 334 -19.46 17.13 -2.53
C GLU A 334 -20.63 18.12 -2.40
N ASP A 335 -21.85 17.60 -2.40
CA ASP A 335 -23.04 18.42 -2.16
C ASP A 335 -23.26 18.59 -0.65
N PRO A 336 -23.02 19.79 -0.07
CA PRO A 336 -23.18 20.00 1.37
C PRO A 336 -24.64 19.89 1.84
N LEU A 337 -25.61 19.92 0.92
CA LEU A 337 -27.02 19.73 1.23
C LEU A 337 -27.43 18.25 1.21
N LEU A 338 -26.61 17.36 0.65
CA LEU A 338 -26.86 15.94 0.63
C LEU A 338 -26.46 15.31 1.96
N LEU A 339 -27.44 14.73 2.64
CA LEU A 339 -27.23 14.06 3.92
C LEU A 339 -26.97 12.56 3.74
N GLU A 340 -27.62 11.93 2.76
CA GLU A 340 -27.51 10.51 2.46
C GLU A 340 -28.06 10.19 1.06
N ASP A 341 -27.29 9.45 0.26
CA ASP A 341 -27.66 8.90 -1.06
C ASP A 341 -27.43 7.38 -1.16
N PHE A 342 -27.01 6.74 -0.06
CA PHE A 342 -26.87 5.30 0.06
C PHE A 342 -25.86 4.64 -0.88
N GLU A 343 -25.01 5.38 -1.58
CA GLU A 343 -23.98 4.79 -2.46
C GLU A 343 -22.87 4.07 -1.68
N GLY A 344 -22.60 4.52 -0.45
CA GLY A 344 -21.56 3.98 0.44
C GLY A 344 -22.06 3.07 1.57
N GLY A 345 -23.35 2.69 1.55
CA GLY A 345 -24.02 2.03 2.68
C GLY A 345 -24.96 2.99 3.42
N HIS A 346 -25.23 2.75 4.71
CA HIS A 346 -26.04 3.65 5.53
C HIS A 346 -25.57 3.62 6.98
N GLY A 347 -25.82 4.69 7.73
CA GLY A 347 -25.63 4.67 9.19
C GLY A 347 -26.91 4.79 10.00
N PHE A 348 -28.04 4.36 9.42
CA PHE A 348 -29.28 4.18 10.18
C PHE A 348 -29.16 3.04 11.19
N GLU A 349 -29.54 3.35 12.43
CA GLU A 349 -29.84 2.40 13.49
C GLU A 349 -31.29 1.94 13.38
N ALA A 350 -31.51 0.62 13.43
CA ALA A 350 -32.84 0.06 13.52
C ALA A 350 -33.41 0.27 14.93
N GLN A 351 -34.60 0.87 15.02
CA GLN A 351 -35.38 0.98 16.23
C GLN A 351 -36.54 -0.01 16.17
N GLY A 352 -36.38 -1.12 16.89
CA GLY A 352 -37.34 -2.22 16.84
C GLY A 352 -37.16 -3.13 15.62
N PRO A 353 -38.19 -3.88 15.24
CA PRO A 353 -38.15 -4.97 14.25
C PRO A 353 -38.16 -4.46 12.79
N VAL A 354 -37.08 -3.78 12.39
CA VAL A 354 -36.85 -3.30 11.02
C VAL A 354 -35.43 -3.63 10.57
N VAL A 355 -35.28 -3.93 9.28
CA VAL A 355 -34.00 -4.25 8.65
C VAL A 355 -33.76 -3.27 7.50
N PRO A 356 -32.92 -2.23 7.70
CA PRO A 356 -32.41 -1.42 6.59
C PRO A 356 -31.40 -2.22 5.76
N THR A 357 -31.43 -2.06 4.45
CA THR A 357 -30.50 -2.72 3.51
C THR A 357 -30.27 -1.84 2.31
N THR A 358 -29.01 -1.52 2.01
CA THR A 358 -28.65 -0.81 0.79
C THR A 358 -28.78 -1.74 -0.42
N LEU A 359 -29.40 -1.26 -1.49
CA LEU A 359 -29.50 -1.92 -2.79
C LEU A 359 -28.86 -1.03 -3.86
N THR A 360 -28.28 -1.64 -4.89
CA THR A 360 -27.85 -0.93 -6.10
C THR A 360 -28.78 -1.29 -7.25
N LEU A 361 -29.57 -0.33 -7.72
CA LEU A 361 -30.55 -0.50 -8.79
C LEU A 361 -29.93 -0.14 -10.15
N PRO A 362 -29.97 -1.01 -11.17
CA PRO A 362 -29.57 -0.62 -12.53
C PRO A 362 -30.56 0.38 -13.16
N PRO A 363 -30.15 1.15 -14.20
CA PRO A 363 -31.02 2.15 -14.85
C PRO A 363 -32.35 1.60 -15.40
N ASN A 364 -32.39 0.30 -15.71
CA ASN A 364 -33.57 -0.38 -16.26
C ASN A 364 -34.38 -1.14 -15.18
N ASP A 365 -34.05 -1.02 -13.89
CA ASP A 365 -34.86 -1.63 -12.83
C ASP A 365 -36.26 -1.01 -12.83
N PRO A 366 -37.35 -1.80 -12.68
CA PRO A 366 -38.70 -1.26 -12.57
C PRO A 366 -38.90 -0.26 -11.42
N ARG A 367 -37.99 -0.28 -10.44
CA ARG A 367 -37.95 0.62 -9.28
C ARG A 367 -36.85 1.67 -9.41
N ALA A 368 -36.26 1.88 -10.59
CA ALA A 368 -35.31 2.95 -10.83
C ALA A 368 -35.94 4.33 -10.55
N LEU A 369 -35.15 5.26 -10.03
CA LEU A 369 -35.62 6.62 -9.75
C LEU A 369 -36.00 7.36 -11.04
N PRO A 370 -36.94 8.32 -10.99
CA PRO A 370 -37.26 9.16 -12.14
C PRO A 370 -36.02 9.92 -12.64
N GLY A 371 -35.62 9.66 -13.89
CA GLY A 371 -34.46 10.31 -14.50
C GLY A 371 -33.11 9.66 -14.18
N GLN A 372 -33.10 8.52 -13.47
CA GLN A 372 -31.90 7.72 -13.22
C GLN A 372 -31.23 7.33 -14.56
N GLN A 373 -29.98 7.74 -14.76
CA GLN A 373 -29.20 7.41 -15.96
C GLN A 373 -28.18 6.30 -15.74
N GLY A 374 -27.74 6.13 -14.48
CA GLY A 374 -26.75 5.14 -14.05
C GLY A 374 -27.34 4.13 -13.08
N TYR A 375 -26.46 3.39 -12.40
CA TYR A 375 -26.87 2.61 -11.24
C TYR A 375 -27.06 3.55 -10.04
N GLU A 376 -28.00 3.20 -9.15
CA GLU A 376 -28.39 4.03 -8.01
C GLU A 376 -28.40 3.21 -6.72
N GLY A 377 -27.66 3.65 -5.72
CA GLY A 377 -27.79 3.23 -4.34
C GLY A 377 -29.13 3.69 -3.76
N VAL A 378 -29.90 2.78 -3.17
CA VAL A 378 -31.13 3.12 -2.46
C VAL A 378 -31.19 2.34 -1.15
N LEU A 379 -31.88 2.90 -0.15
CA LEU A 379 -32.16 2.17 1.08
C LEU A 379 -33.49 1.42 0.96
N GLN A 380 -33.44 0.10 1.01
CA GLN A 380 -34.61 -0.72 1.26
C GLN A 380 -34.83 -0.86 2.77
N VAL A 381 -36.06 -0.62 3.21
CA VAL A 381 -36.45 -0.74 4.62
C VAL A 381 -37.47 -1.84 4.75
N ASN A 382 -37.09 -2.95 5.38
CA ASN A 382 -37.96 -4.12 5.56
C ASN A 382 -38.53 -4.17 6.98
N LEU A 383 -39.86 -4.16 7.14
CA LEU A 383 -40.52 -4.28 8.44
C LEU A 383 -40.81 -5.75 8.78
N LEU A 384 -40.49 -6.13 10.02
CA LEU A 384 -40.70 -7.50 10.53
C LEU A 384 -41.93 -7.62 11.46
N GLY A 385 -42.69 -6.53 11.65
CA GLY A 385 -43.95 -6.46 12.43
C GLY A 385 -43.87 -5.48 13.60
N GLY A 386 -44.97 -5.00 14.18
CA GLY A 386 -44.95 -4.06 15.33
C GLY A 386 -44.45 -2.63 15.02
N PRO A 387 -44.33 -1.75 16.03
CA PRO A 387 -43.79 -0.40 15.87
C PRO A 387 -42.30 -0.44 15.56
N ALA A 388 -41.86 0.27 14.52
CA ALA A 388 -40.47 0.30 14.13
C ALA A 388 -40.04 1.69 13.67
N GLY A 389 -38.73 1.92 13.61
CA GLY A 389 -38.17 3.16 13.10
C GLY A 389 -36.71 3.03 12.71
N LEU A 390 -36.20 4.05 12.06
CA LEU A 390 -34.81 4.19 11.68
C LEU A 390 -34.28 5.48 12.27
N LEU A 391 -33.07 5.48 12.82
CA LEU A 391 -32.46 6.68 13.37
C LEU A 391 -31.04 6.85 12.83
N ARG A 392 -30.74 7.99 12.22
CA ARG A 392 -29.40 8.39 11.84
C ARG A 392 -28.92 9.44 12.81
N ARG A 393 -27.82 9.16 13.50
CA ARG A 393 -27.11 10.13 14.34
C ARG A 393 -25.84 10.58 13.64
N PHE A 394 -25.51 11.86 13.79
CA PHE A 394 -24.24 12.40 13.35
C PHE A 394 -23.23 12.32 14.49
N ALA A 395 -21.98 12.02 14.15
CA ALA A 395 -20.87 12.04 15.10
C ALA A 395 -20.57 13.46 15.59
N GLU A 396 -20.87 14.46 14.75
CA GLU A 396 -20.82 15.87 15.09
C GLU A 396 -22.12 16.58 14.67
N PRO A 397 -22.55 17.59 15.43
CA PRO A 397 -23.72 18.37 15.08
C PRO A 397 -23.58 19.08 13.73
N ARG A 398 -24.70 19.25 13.03
CA ARG A 398 -24.77 19.98 11.76
C ARG A 398 -25.72 21.18 11.87
N ASP A 399 -25.35 22.28 11.22
CA ASP A 399 -26.18 23.49 11.15
C ASP A 399 -27.12 23.43 9.94
N PHE A 400 -28.42 23.31 10.21
CA PHE A 400 -29.50 23.29 9.22
C PHE A 400 -30.26 24.64 9.16
N SER A 401 -29.82 25.66 9.89
CA SER A 401 -30.54 26.94 10.04
C SER A 401 -30.70 27.74 8.75
N GLN A 402 -29.85 27.47 7.75
CA GLN A 402 -29.91 28.11 6.43
C GLN A 402 -30.83 27.38 5.44
N ALA A 403 -31.33 26.18 5.78
CA ALA A 403 -32.22 25.40 4.95
C ALA A 403 -33.69 25.63 5.30
N GLN A 404 -34.58 25.41 4.33
CA GLN A 404 -36.03 25.54 4.50
C GLN A 404 -36.67 24.27 5.04
N GLY A 405 -36.05 23.11 4.82
CA GLY A 405 -36.53 21.83 5.32
C GLY A 405 -35.74 20.64 4.77
N LEU A 406 -36.37 19.47 4.85
CA LEU A 406 -35.86 18.21 4.32
C LEU A 406 -36.65 17.77 3.08
N SER A 407 -35.94 17.20 2.11
CA SER A 407 -36.51 16.51 0.97
C SER A 407 -35.85 15.16 0.76
N PHE A 408 -36.61 14.19 0.25
CA PHE A 408 -36.11 12.85 -0.05
C PHE A 408 -37.03 12.14 -1.04
N TRP A 409 -36.50 11.19 -1.78
CA TRP A 409 -37.30 10.28 -2.58
C TRP A 409 -37.85 9.15 -1.71
N PHE A 410 -39.15 8.89 -1.85
CA PHE A 410 -39.83 7.79 -1.19
C PHE A 410 -40.54 6.92 -2.23
N TYR A 411 -40.29 5.62 -2.22
CA TYR A 411 -41.03 4.68 -3.06
C TYR A 411 -42.30 4.24 -2.35
N GLY A 412 -43.40 4.92 -2.69
CA GLY A 412 -44.72 4.72 -2.12
C GLY A 412 -45.31 3.35 -2.43
N THR A 413 -46.05 2.82 -1.45
CA THR A 413 -46.79 1.54 -1.60
C THR A 413 -48.30 1.76 -1.70
N GLY A 414 -48.76 3.01 -1.53
CA GLY A 414 -50.18 3.35 -1.49
C GLY A 414 -50.88 2.80 -0.25
N SER A 415 -50.14 2.61 0.85
CA SER A 415 -50.65 1.99 2.07
C SER A 415 -51.72 2.82 2.81
N GLY A 416 -51.80 4.12 2.51
CA GLY A 416 -52.63 5.09 3.23
C GLY A 416 -52.17 5.34 4.67
N LYS A 417 -50.96 4.90 5.03
CA LYS A 417 -50.41 5.03 6.37
C LYS A 417 -49.58 6.31 6.52
N THR A 418 -49.56 6.85 7.73
CA THR A 418 -48.79 8.06 8.07
C THR A 418 -47.37 7.68 8.45
N ILE A 419 -46.39 8.17 7.70
CA ILE A 419 -44.97 8.04 8.01
C ILE A 419 -44.52 9.33 8.69
N THR A 420 -43.80 9.18 9.80
CA THR A 420 -43.34 10.33 10.60
C THR A 420 -41.84 10.45 10.48
N LEU A 421 -41.37 11.61 10.05
CA LEU A 421 -39.97 12.00 10.11
C LEU A 421 -39.70 12.66 11.47
N GLU A 422 -38.64 12.24 12.12
CA GLU A 422 -38.13 12.78 13.38
C GLU A 422 -36.83 13.55 13.11
N LEU A 423 -36.66 14.70 13.75
CA LEU A 423 -35.45 15.52 13.74
C LEU A 423 -34.94 15.64 15.17
N LEU A 424 -33.63 15.51 15.34
CA LEU A 424 -32.94 15.56 16.62
C LEU A 424 -32.20 16.89 16.70
N ASP A 425 -32.74 17.84 17.44
CA ASP A 425 -32.18 19.19 17.53
C ASP A 425 -31.63 19.47 18.95
N ASN A 426 -30.50 20.15 19.01
CA ASN A 426 -30.02 20.86 20.18
C ASN A 426 -29.95 20.03 21.49
N PRO A 427 -28.98 19.12 21.64
CA PRO A 427 -28.80 18.40 22.89
C PRO A 427 -28.33 19.35 24.00
N THR A 428 -28.75 19.10 25.24
CA THR A 428 -28.32 19.91 26.41
C THR A 428 -26.81 19.84 26.65
N LYS A 429 -26.18 18.70 26.32
CA LYS A 429 -24.74 18.46 26.41
C LYS A 429 -24.29 17.50 25.31
N THR A 430 -23.07 17.70 24.84
CA THR A 430 -22.37 16.76 23.95
C THR A 430 -21.28 16.00 24.72
N THR A 431 -20.62 15.05 24.07
CA THR A 431 -19.58 14.22 24.72
C THR A 431 -18.41 15.05 25.23
N GLU A 432 -18.07 16.17 24.57
CA GLU A 432 -17.01 17.09 24.99
C GLU A 432 -17.35 17.90 26.26
N ASP A 433 -18.63 18.03 26.60
CA ASP A 433 -19.09 18.77 27.79
C ASP A 433 -19.09 17.92 29.07
N LEU A 434 -18.75 16.63 28.95
CA LEU A 434 -18.88 15.63 30.01
C LEU A 434 -17.53 15.04 30.38
N SER A 435 -17.35 14.80 31.68
CA SER A 435 -16.23 14.01 32.16
C SER A 435 -16.42 12.52 31.81
N PRO A 436 -15.34 11.71 31.71
CA PRO A 436 -15.43 10.28 31.43
C PRO A 436 -16.36 9.50 32.36
N THR A 437 -16.51 9.94 33.62
CA THR A 437 -17.39 9.30 34.60
C THR A 437 -18.89 9.54 34.36
N GLU A 438 -19.25 10.50 33.51
CA GLU A 438 -20.63 10.83 33.17
C GLU A 438 -21.09 10.16 31.87
N TRP A 439 -20.18 9.60 31.08
CA TRP A 439 -20.49 8.97 29.80
C TRP A 439 -21.37 7.72 29.99
N GLN A 440 -22.29 7.53 29.05
CA GLN A 440 -23.24 6.41 28.98
C GLN A 440 -23.00 5.60 27.71
N PRO A 441 -23.38 4.31 27.67
CA PRO A 441 -23.33 3.53 26.43
C PRO A 441 -24.17 4.21 25.34
N ILE A 442 -23.56 4.49 24.19
CA ILE A 442 -24.23 5.06 23.02
C ILE A 442 -24.23 4.12 21.82
N PHE A 443 -23.32 3.16 21.79
CA PHE A 443 -23.28 2.10 20.80
C PHE A 443 -22.67 0.83 21.42
N SER A 444 -23.16 -0.33 21.00
CA SER A 444 -22.51 -1.59 21.27
C SER A 444 -22.71 -2.57 20.12
N GLU A 445 -21.69 -3.39 19.90
CA GLU A 445 -21.72 -4.58 19.06
C GLU A 445 -21.23 -5.74 19.92
N GLU A 446 -22.15 -6.67 20.22
CA GLU A 446 -21.92 -7.78 21.15
C GLU A 446 -21.67 -9.10 20.40
N PHE A 447 -21.80 -9.12 19.06
CA PHE A 447 -21.49 -10.29 18.23
C PHE A 447 -22.26 -11.57 18.60
N ASP A 448 -23.43 -11.40 19.23
CA ASP A 448 -24.38 -12.44 19.62
C ASP A 448 -25.20 -12.93 18.42
N GLY A 449 -24.58 -13.69 17.53
CA GLY A 449 -25.25 -14.26 16.37
C GLY A 449 -24.84 -15.71 16.07
N PRO A 450 -25.57 -16.41 15.19
CA PRO A 450 -25.27 -17.79 14.85
C PRO A 450 -23.87 -17.96 14.24
N SER A 451 -23.25 -19.12 14.48
CA SER A 451 -21.95 -19.47 13.90
C SER A 451 -21.97 -19.36 12.37
N GLY A 452 -20.92 -18.77 11.79
CA GLY A 452 -20.77 -18.56 10.35
C GLY A 452 -21.51 -17.35 9.79
N THR A 453 -22.22 -16.59 10.63
CA THR A 453 -22.84 -15.31 10.21
C THR A 453 -21.74 -14.29 9.95
N PRO A 454 -21.75 -13.55 8.82
CA PRO A 454 -20.81 -12.46 8.61
C PRO A 454 -21.06 -11.29 9.57
N PRO A 455 -20.09 -10.39 9.78
CA PRO A 455 -20.32 -9.12 10.47
C PRO A 455 -21.51 -8.36 9.86
N ASP A 456 -22.30 -7.67 10.69
CA ASP A 456 -23.47 -6.93 10.23
C ASP A 456 -23.07 -5.89 9.16
N PRO A 457 -23.54 -6.01 7.91
CA PRO A 457 -23.23 -5.06 6.85
C PRO A 457 -23.79 -3.67 7.11
N ALA A 458 -24.75 -3.48 8.04
CA ALA A 458 -25.17 -2.14 8.49
C ALA A 458 -24.10 -1.45 9.35
N ARG A 459 -23.11 -2.18 9.87
CA ARG A 459 -22.06 -1.67 10.78
C ARG A 459 -20.66 -1.76 10.19
N TRP A 460 -20.39 -2.80 9.41
CA TRP A 460 -19.04 -3.13 8.93
C TRP A 460 -18.97 -3.23 7.42
N THR A 461 -17.90 -2.68 6.84
CA THR A 461 -17.51 -2.85 5.44
C THR A 461 -16.18 -3.59 5.39
N PRO A 462 -16.11 -4.77 4.74
CA PRO A 462 -14.83 -5.41 4.45
C PRO A 462 -14.03 -4.60 3.43
N GLN A 463 -12.78 -4.27 3.73
CA GLN A 463 -11.84 -3.75 2.75
C GLN A 463 -11.12 -4.92 2.06
N ILE A 464 -11.01 -4.85 0.73
CA ILE A 464 -10.61 -5.99 -0.10
C ILE A 464 -9.24 -5.78 -0.71
N GLY A 465 -8.43 -6.83 -0.70
CA GLY A 465 -7.14 -6.87 -1.35
C GLY A 465 -5.96 -6.60 -0.43
N ASP A 466 -4.84 -6.30 -1.06
CA ASP A 466 -3.53 -6.11 -0.44
C ASP A 466 -3.14 -4.62 -0.35
N GLY A 467 -4.11 -3.72 -0.54
CA GLY A 467 -3.92 -2.27 -0.57
C GLY A 467 -3.62 -1.70 -1.97
N THR A 468 -3.33 -2.53 -2.99
CA THR A 468 -3.05 -2.04 -4.35
C THR A 468 -4.25 -1.31 -4.96
N LEU A 469 -5.47 -1.79 -4.71
CA LEU A 469 -6.73 -1.13 -5.11
C LEU A 469 -6.93 0.26 -4.51
N TYR A 470 -6.25 0.55 -3.40
CA TYR A 470 -6.31 1.83 -2.71
C TYR A 470 -5.05 2.67 -2.99
N GLY A 471 -4.20 2.26 -3.93
CA GLY A 471 -2.95 2.95 -4.26
C GLY A 471 -1.83 2.77 -3.24
N ILE A 472 -1.96 1.85 -2.29
CA ILE A 472 -0.99 1.59 -1.21
C ILE A 472 -0.66 0.08 -1.12
N PRO A 473 0.06 -0.50 -2.10
CA PRO A 473 0.43 -1.92 -2.08
C PRO A 473 1.06 -2.36 -0.75
N GLY A 474 0.69 -3.55 -0.27
CA GLY A 474 1.04 -4.03 1.07
C GLY A 474 0.46 -3.18 2.20
N TRP A 475 -0.69 -2.54 1.94
CA TRP A 475 -1.35 -1.55 2.80
C TRP A 475 -0.42 -0.40 3.26
N GLY A 476 0.60 -0.07 2.46
CA GLY A 476 1.62 0.93 2.80
C GLY A 476 2.68 0.44 3.80
N ASN A 477 2.53 -0.78 4.31
CA ASN A 477 3.33 -1.35 5.40
C ASN A 477 4.08 -2.63 4.99
N ALA A 478 4.11 -2.98 3.71
CA ALA A 478 4.68 -4.25 3.22
C ALA A 478 3.98 -5.50 3.81
N GLU A 479 2.70 -5.38 4.13
CA GLU A 479 1.86 -6.48 4.63
C GLU A 479 1.66 -7.57 3.56
N LEU A 480 1.49 -8.82 3.99
CA LEU A 480 1.54 -9.99 3.10
C LEU A 480 0.20 -10.68 2.87
N GLN A 481 -0.85 -10.30 3.59
CA GLN A 481 -2.20 -10.85 3.42
C GLN A 481 -2.98 -10.16 2.31
N TYR A 482 -3.90 -10.90 1.72
CA TYR A 482 -5.00 -10.36 0.93
C TYR A 482 -6.28 -10.33 1.79
N TYR A 483 -6.85 -9.15 2.03
CA TYR A 483 -8.12 -9.07 2.76
C TYR A 483 -9.31 -9.45 1.88
N THR A 484 -10.29 -10.16 2.44
CA THR A 484 -11.49 -10.63 1.72
C THR A 484 -12.77 -10.28 2.48
N ASP A 485 -13.91 -10.40 1.80
CA ASP A 485 -15.28 -10.34 2.33
C ASP A 485 -15.83 -11.74 2.67
N LYS A 486 -15.01 -12.78 2.57
CA LYS A 486 -15.50 -14.14 2.76
C LYS A 486 -15.77 -14.42 4.24
N PRO A 487 -16.88 -15.10 4.57
CA PRO A 487 -17.18 -15.48 5.94
C PRO A 487 -16.04 -16.27 6.59
N GLU A 488 -15.29 -17.03 5.81
CA GLU A 488 -14.15 -17.80 6.32
C GLU A 488 -13.00 -16.94 6.87
N ASN A 489 -12.93 -15.65 6.53
CA ASN A 489 -11.96 -14.70 7.09
C ASN A 489 -12.58 -13.78 8.16
N ALA A 490 -13.89 -13.55 8.15
CA ALA A 490 -14.61 -12.79 9.18
C ALA A 490 -16.02 -13.36 9.40
N GLN A 491 -16.26 -13.94 10.57
CA GLN A 491 -17.57 -14.50 10.93
C GLN A 491 -17.77 -14.56 12.44
N LEU A 492 -19.03 -14.66 12.85
CA LEU A 492 -19.38 -14.98 14.22
C LEU A 492 -19.12 -16.46 14.51
N ASP A 493 -18.65 -16.78 15.71
CA ASP A 493 -18.41 -18.18 16.10
C ASP A 493 -19.66 -18.88 16.68
N GLY A 494 -20.69 -18.12 17.06
CA GLY A 494 -21.87 -18.63 17.77
C GLY A 494 -21.67 -18.80 19.27
N GLN A 495 -20.58 -18.25 19.82
CA GLN A 495 -20.24 -18.22 21.24
C GLN A 495 -20.02 -16.78 21.73
N GLY A 496 -20.62 -15.80 21.03
CA GLY A 496 -20.50 -14.37 21.36
C GLY A 496 -19.18 -13.76 20.92
N ASN A 497 -18.58 -14.20 19.82
CA ASN A 497 -17.41 -13.52 19.27
C ASN A 497 -17.52 -13.32 17.75
N LEU A 498 -17.04 -12.17 17.31
CA LEU A 498 -16.48 -12.02 15.97
C LEU A 498 -15.09 -12.66 15.92
N VAL A 499 -14.84 -13.47 14.89
CA VAL A 499 -13.54 -14.10 14.64
C VAL A 499 -12.99 -13.61 13.31
N LEU A 500 -11.83 -12.94 13.35
CA LEU A 500 -11.04 -12.68 12.15
C LEU A 500 -10.00 -13.79 12.00
N SER A 501 -9.99 -14.46 10.85
CA SER A 501 -9.12 -15.62 10.59
C SER A 501 -8.11 -15.35 9.48
N LEU A 502 -6.83 -15.56 9.79
CA LEU A 502 -5.75 -15.64 8.83
C LEU A 502 -5.71 -17.07 8.31
N LYS A 503 -5.82 -17.22 6.99
CA LYS A 503 -5.87 -18.51 6.30
C LYS A 503 -4.88 -18.54 5.16
N LYS A 504 -4.59 -19.75 4.67
CA LYS A 504 -3.82 -19.95 3.46
C LYS A 504 -4.69 -19.54 2.27
N ALA A 505 -4.15 -18.73 1.37
CA ALA A 505 -4.85 -18.43 0.12
C ALA A 505 -5.07 -19.74 -0.68
N GLN A 506 -6.32 -20.02 -1.05
CA GLN A 506 -6.67 -21.20 -1.85
C GLN A 506 -6.97 -20.88 -3.32
N GLU A 507 -7.19 -19.61 -3.62
CA GLU A 507 -7.49 -19.11 -4.96
C GLU A 507 -6.24 -18.54 -5.63
N ASP A 508 -6.32 -18.39 -6.95
CA ASP A 508 -5.31 -17.70 -7.76
C ASP A 508 -5.43 -16.17 -7.57
N LEU A 509 -5.14 -15.74 -6.33
CA LEU A 509 -5.08 -14.34 -5.93
C LEU A 509 -3.66 -13.83 -6.15
N ALA A 510 -3.54 -12.59 -6.62
CA ALA A 510 -2.26 -11.93 -6.81
C ALA A 510 -2.12 -10.72 -5.89
N CYS A 511 -1.05 -10.77 -5.12
CA CYS A 511 -0.59 -9.73 -4.20
C CYS A 511 0.56 -8.96 -4.85
N TRP A 512 0.95 -7.86 -4.23
CA TRP A 512 1.98 -6.94 -4.71
C TRP A 512 3.36 -7.59 -4.88
N TYR A 513 3.60 -8.70 -4.18
CA TYR A 513 4.81 -9.51 -4.26
C TYR A 513 4.68 -10.77 -5.14
N GLY A 514 3.53 -11.00 -5.79
CA GLY A 514 3.25 -12.22 -6.57
C GLY A 514 2.03 -12.99 -6.03
N PRO A 515 1.93 -14.32 -6.27
CA PRO A 515 0.81 -15.12 -5.78
C PRO A 515 0.63 -14.96 -4.27
N CYS A 516 -0.59 -14.62 -3.85
CA CYS A 516 -0.89 -14.41 -2.45
C CYS A 516 -0.70 -15.71 -1.66
N GLN A 517 -0.07 -15.61 -0.49
CA GLN A 517 0.13 -16.76 0.40
C GLN A 517 -0.93 -16.83 1.49
N TYR A 518 -1.47 -15.68 1.89
CA TYR A 518 -2.38 -15.55 3.02
C TYR A 518 -3.61 -14.73 2.66
N THR A 519 -4.73 -15.09 3.26
CA THR A 519 -5.97 -14.30 3.26
C THR A 519 -6.35 -13.95 4.69
N SER A 520 -6.95 -12.79 4.90
CA SER A 520 -7.44 -12.35 6.21
C SER A 520 -8.65 -11.41 6.06
N ALA A 521 -9.02 -10.69 7.10
CA ALA A 521 -10.05 -9.67 7.07
C ALA A 521 -9.60 -8.33 7.66
N ARG A 522 -10.15 -7.25 7.11
CA ARG A 522 -10.08 -5.87 7.58
C ARG A 522 -11.47 -5.25 7.46
N LEU A 523 -12.07 -4.92 8.59
CA LEU A 523 -13.42 -4.37 8.69
C LEU A 523 -13.33 -2.89 9.08
N VAL A 524 -14.06 -2.03 8.40
CA VAL A 524 -14.18 -0.60 8.72
C VAL A 524 -15.63 -0.22 8.98
N SER A 525 -15.86 0.77 9.83
CA SER A 525 -17.20 1.31 10.10
C SER A 525 -17.47 2.67 9.44
N ALA A 526 -16.57 3.11 8.54
CA ALA A 526 -16.68 4.37 7.78
C ALA A 526 -18.06 4.55 7.14
N LYS A 527 -18.61 5.77 7.20
CA LYS A 527 -19.97 6.16 6.76
C LYS A 527 -21.13 5.48 7.53
N LYS A 528 -20.86 4.47 8.37
CA LYS A 528 -21.85 3.71 9.14
C LYS A 528 -21.88 4.15 10.61
N LEU A 529 -20.80 3.89 11.34
CA LEU A 529 -20.58 4.34 12.70
C LEU A 529 -19.33 5.22 12.74
N GLU A 530 -19.54 6.46 13.16
CA GLU A 530 -18.47 7.45 13.32
C GLU A 530 -18.66 8.08 14.70
N VAL A 531 -17.55 8.39 15.35
CA VAL A 531 -17.54 8.86 16.73
C VAL A 531 -16.61 10.05 16.84
N LYS A 532 -17.03 11.07 17.60
CA LYS A 532 -16.16 12.16 18.04
C LYS A 532 -16.17 12.19 19.57
N TYR A 533 -15.00 12.00 20.16
CA TYR A 533 -14.78 11.87 21.61
C TYR A 533 -15.49 10.68 22.26
N GLY A 534 -15.26 10.50 23.56
CA GLY A 534 -15.87 9.44 24.37
C GLY A 534 -14.90 8.32 24.70
N ARG A 535 -15.45 7.22 25.23
CA ARG A 535 -14.72 6.00 25.50
C ARG A 535 -15.02 4.98 24.42
N ILE A 536 -13.99 4.47 23.77
CA ILE A 536 -14.10 3.39 22.80
C ILE A 536 -13.34 2.20 23.38
N GLU A 537 -14.01 1.07 23.54
CA GLU A 537 -13.40 -0.15 24.06
C GLU A 537 -13.79 -1.39 23.28
N ALA A 538 -12.89 -2.36 23.26
CA ALA A 538 -13.14 -3.69 22.74
C ALA A 538 -12.54 -4.75 23.66
N ARG A 539 -13.27 -5.84 23.88
CA ARG A 539 -12.75 -7.00 24.60
C ARG A 539 -12.24 -8.03 23.59
N ILE A 540 -10.92 -8.18 23.52
CA ILE A 540 -10.24 -8.90 22.44
C ILE A 540 -9.31 -9.95 23.04
N ARG A 541 -9.26 -11.12 22.39
CA ARG A 541 -8.21 -12.12 22.57
C ARG A 541 -7.38 -12.20 21.30
N VAL A 542 -6.11 -11.79 21.42
CA VAL A 542 -5.11 -11.82 20.32
C VAL A 542 -4.66 -13.27 20.04
N PRO A 543 -4.18 -13.58 18.82
CA PRO A 543 -3.76 -14.92 18.44
C PRO A 543 -2.52 -15.40 19.19
N ASP A 544 -2.50 -16.69 19.55
CA ASP A 544 -1.34 -17.43 20.06
C ASP A 544 -0.59 -18.07 18.87
N GLY A 545 0.19 -17.26 18.18
CA GLY A 545 0.96 -17.71 17.01
C GLY A 545 2.42 -17.29 17.06
N PRO A 546 3.28 -17.92 16.25
CA PRO A 546 4.67 -17.52 16.13
C PRO A 546 4.80 -16.14 15.45
N ALA A 547 6.03 -15.60 15.41
CA ALA A 547 6.33 -14.29 14.82
C ALA A 547 5.71 -14.09 13.41
N GLY A 548 5.17 -12.88 13.20
CA GLY A 548 4.63 -12.42 11.93
C GLY A 548 3.16 -12.01 11.96
N LEU A 549 2.41 -12.26 13.03
CA LEU A 549 1.00 -11.82 13.14
C LEU A 549 0.93 -10.38 13.65
N TRP A 550 0.00 -9.61 13.10
CA TRP A 550 -0.23 -8.21 13.47
C TRP A 550 -1.73 -7.86 13.45
N PRO A 551 -2.50 -8.27 14.47
CA PRO A 551 -3.84 -7.75 14.70
C PRO A 551 -3.83 -6.32 15.24
N ALA A 552 -4.85 -5.55 14.86
CA ALA A 552 -5.06 -4.19 15.35
C ALA A 552 -6.55 -3.87 15.53
N PHE A 553 -6.84 -3.04 16.53
CA PHE A 553 -8.09 -2.33 16.76
C PHE A 553 -7.78 -0.85 16.87
N TRP A 554 -8.26 -0.05 15.93
CA TRP A 554 -7.79 1.31 15.71
C TRP A 554 -8.85 2.16 15.02
N MET A 555 -8.55 3.44 14.80
CA MET A 555 -9.48 4.41 14.25
C MET A 555 -8.79 5.34 13.25
N LEU A 556 -9.49 5.77 12.20
CA LEU A 556 -9.05 6.80 11.26
C LEU A 556 -10.07 7.94 11.19
N GLY A 557 -9.58 9.16 10.94
CA GLY A 557 -10.46 10.32 10.72
C GLY A 557 -11.36 10.12 9.52
N SER A 558 -12.66 10.44 9.66
CA SER A 558 -13.67 10.28 8.61
C SER A 558 -13.43 11.15 7.37
N ASP A 559 -12.52 12.13 7.45
CA ASP A 559 -12.14 12.99 6.34
C ASP A 559 -10.94 12.46 5.52
N ILE A 560 -10.54 11.20 5.70
CA ILE A 560 -9.39 10.58 4.99
C ILE A 560 -9.48 10.72 3.47
N ASP A 561 -10.66 10.57 2.88
CA ASP A 561 -10.82 10.67 1.43
C ASP A 561 -10.61 12.12 0.92
N ARG A 562 -10.76 13.11 1.80
CA ARG A 562 -10.58 14.53 1.49
C ARG A 562 -9.16 15.04 1.77
N VAL A 563 -8.56 14.64 2.90
CA VAL A 563 -7.28 15.19 3.37
C VAL A 563 -6.11 14.20 3.29
N GLY A 564 -6.39 12.91 3.11
CA GLY A 564 -5.40 11.85 3.10
C GLY A 564 -4.80 11.55 4.47
N TRP A 565 -3.97 10.50 4.53
CA TRP A 565 -3.16 10.17 5.70
C TRP A 565 -1.77 10.85 5.60
N PRO A 566 -1.19 11.39 6.69
CA PRO A 566 -1.65 11.35 8.08
C PRO A 566 -2.52 12.54 8.51
N GLU A 567 -2.97 13.40 7.59
CA GLU A 567 -3.76 14.61 7.91
C GLU A 567 -5.14 14.27 8.52
N CYS A 568 -5.71 13.13 8.17
CA CYS A 568 -6.94 12.60 8.77
C CYS A 568 -6.77 12.23 10.25
N GLY A 569 -5.56 11.89 10.68
CA GLY A 569 -5.29 11.38 12.01
C GLY A 569 -5.63 9.90 12.18
N GLU A 570 -4.93 9.24 13.09
CA GLU A 570 -5.08 7.82 13.44
C GLU A 570 -4.94 7.62 14.94
N ILE A 571 -5.83 6.81 15.53
CA ILE A 571 -5.78 6.40 16.95
C ILE A 571 -5.71 4.88 17.01
N ASP A 572 -4.54 4.35 17.34
CA ASP A 572 -4.34 2.92 17.52
C ASP A 572 -4.66 2.54 18.96
N ILE A 573 -5.89 2.05 19.19
CA ILE A 573 -6.36 1.64 20.52
C ILE A 573 -5.57 0.42 21.01
N MET A 574 -5.32 -0.53 20.10
CA MET A 574 -4.44 -1.67 20.33
C MET A 574 -3.82 -2.12 19.02
N GLU A 575 -2.50 -2.20 19.00
CA GLU A 575 -1.80 -3.12 18.11
C GLU A 575 -1.08 -4.19 18.93
N TYR A 576 -0.93 -5.37 18.33
CA TYR A 576 -0.16 -6.47 18.88
C TYR A 576 0.68 -7.09 17.77
N VAL A 577 1.92 -7.48 18.08
CA VAL A 577 2.75 -8.27 17.16
C VAL A 577 3.23 -9.54 17.84
N SER A 578 3.01 -10.69 17.21
CA SER A 578 3.31 -11.99 17.84
C SER A 578 4.80 -12.25 18.08
N ARG A 579 5.69 -11.46 17.47
CA ARG A 579 7.14 -11.45 17.77
C ARG A 579 7.47 -10.84 19.14
N MET A 580 6.56 -10.08 19.73
CA MET A 580 6.63 -9.53 21.09
C MET A 580 5.40 -9.99 21.88
N PRO A 581 5.31 -11.28 22.23
CA PRO A 581 4.05 -11.88 22.68
C PRO A 581 3.50 -11.33 23.99
N ASN A 582 4.31 -10.61 24.76
CA ASN A 582 3.92 -10.01 26.04
C ASN A 582 3.54 -8.53 25.93
N SER A 583 3.62 -7.94 24.73
CA SER A 583 3.52 -6.50 24.55
C SER A 583 2.38 -6.08 23.65
N ILE A 584 1.81 -4.92 23.95
CA ILE A 584 0.86 -4.20 23.10
C ILE A 584 1.37 -2.78 22.82
N PHE A 585 0.79 -2.15 21.82
CA PHE A 585 1.10 -0.78 21.39
C PHE A 585 -0.18 0.04 21.44
N GLY A 586 -0.11 1.23 22.01
CA GLY A 586 -1.09 2.29 21.82
C GLY A 586 -0.39 3.48 21.20
N THR A 587 -0.88 3.96 20.06
CA THR A 587 -0.18 4.94 19.22
C THR A 587 -1.15 5.98 18.66
N LEU A 588 -0.62 7.18 18.43
CA LEU A 588 -1.33 8.30 17.84
C LEU A 588 -0.52 8.81 16.63
N HIS A 589 -1.15 8.88 15.45
CA HIS A 589 -0.53 9.43 14.25
C HIS A 589 -1.25 10.66 13.72
N GLY A 590 -0.47 11.66 13.30
CA GLY A 590 -0.98 12.88 12.69
C GLY A 590 0.12 13.64 11.92
N PRO A 591 -0.18 14.84 11.40
CA PRO A 591 0.75 15.58 10.55
C PRO A 591 2.03 15.95 11.30
N GLY A 592 3.17 15.44 10.85
CA GLY A 592 4.47 15.65 11.51
C GLY A 592 4.77 14.72 12.69
N TYR A 593 3.89 13.75 12.98
CA TYR A 593 4.09 12.72 14.01
C TYR A 593 3.39 11.40 13.60
N SER A 594 3.84 10.79 12.50
CA SER A 594 3.21 9.58 11.92
C SER A 594 4.24 8.49 11.58
N GLY A 595 3.77 7.29 11.20
CA GLY A 595 4.62 6.13 10.92
C GLY A 595 5.55 5.82 12.10
N GLY A 596 6.85 5.62 11.82
CA GLY A 596 7.86 5.41 12.89
C GLY A 596 8.04 6.59 13.85
N GLY A 597 7.48 7.77 13.55
CA GLY A 597 7.46 8.97 14.40
C GLY A 597 6.14 9.20 15.14
N GLY A 598 5.20 8.23 15.11
CA GLY A 598 3.97 8.27 15.89
C GLY A 598 4.21 8.48 17.38
N LYS A 599 3.25 9.09 18.08
CA LYS A 599 3.29 9.23 19.54
C LYS A 599 2.69 7.96 20.15
N GLY A 600 3.55 7.01 20.49
CA GLY A 600 3.11 5.72 21.02
C GLY A 600 3.88 5.25 22.25
N MET A 601 3.30 4.27 22.93
CA MET A 601 3.95 3.54 24.00
C MET A 601 3.74 2.04 23.86
N VAL A 602 4.81 1.29 24.16
CA VAL A 602 4.78 -0.17 24.28
C VAL A 602 4.55 -0.54 25.74
N LEU A 603 3.47 -1.28 26.03
CA LEU A 603 3.22 -1.84 27.36
C LEU A 603 3.59 -3.32 27.36
N ASP A 604 4.56 -3.71 28.18
CA ASP A 604 4.90 -5.12 28.46
C ASP A 604 4.15 -5.60 29.70
N LEU A 605 3.31 -6.62 29.53
CA LEU A 605 2.51 -7.22 30.60
C LEU A 605 3.35 -8.17 31.48
N GLY A 606 4.59 -8.49 31.08
CA GLY A 606 5.44 -9.50 31.71
C GLY A 606 4.94 -10.95 31.52
N ARG A 607 3.84 -11.12 30.78
CA ARG A 607 3.20 -12.39 30.45
C ARG A 607 2.57 -12.31 29.06
N PRO A 608 2.33 -13.44 28.37
CA PRO A 608 1.77 -13.41 27.03
C PRO A 608 0.38 -12.79 26.99
N VAL A 609 0.15 -11.87 26.05
CA VAL A 609 -1.13 -11.16 25.89
C VAL A 609 -2.23 -12.10 25.40
N TYR A 610 -1.89 -13.10 24.57
CA TYR A 610 -2.84 -14.09 24.05
C TYR A 610 -3.42 -15.04 25.12
N SER A 611 -2.90 -14.99 26.34
CA SER A 611 -3.27 -15.91 27.43
C SER A 611 -4.68 -15.68 27.99
N ASP A 612 -5.24 -14.48 27.80
CA ASP A 612 -6.60 -14.14 28.22
C ASP A 612 -7.25 -13.17 27.22
N TYR A 613 -8.54 -12.92 27.41
CA TYR A 613 -9.19 -11.74 26.86
C TYR A 613 -8.80 -10.50 27.67
N HIS A 614 -8.56 -9.41 26.97
CA HIS A 614 -8.25 -8.11 27.55
C HIS A 614 -9.20 -7.05 27.03
N VAL A 615 -9.49 -6.04 27.85
CA VAL A 615 -10.26 -4.86 27.45
C VAL A 615 -9.27 -3.77 27.05
N PHE A 616 -9.20 -3.49 25.75
CA PHE A 616 -8.42 -2.40 25.18
C PHE A 616 -9.32 -1.20 24.99
N ALA A 617 -8.91 -0.04 25.47
CA ALA A 617 -9.75 1.15 25.37
C ALA A 617 -8.95 2.44 25.24
N VAL A 618 -9.60 3.43 24.64
CA VAL A 618 -9.21 4.84 24.75
C VAL A 618 -10.32 5.66 25.39
N GLU A 619 -9.93 6.66 26.16
CA GLU A 619 -10.78 7.79 26.51
C GLU A 619 -10.26 9.02 25.78
N TRP A 620 -11.11 9.59 24.95
CA TRP A 620 -10.77 10.66 24.03
C TRP A 620 -11.63 11.88 24.35
N GLU A 621 -10.96 12.96 24.74
CA GLU A 621 -11.56 14.25 25.06
C GLU A 621 -10.92 15.34 24.18
N PRO A 622 -11.48 16.56 24.13
CA PRO A 622 -10.81 17.68 23.49
C PRO A 622 -9.35 17.85 23.96
N GLY A 623 -8.42 17.69 23.02
CA GLY A 623 -6.99 17.91 23.25
C GLY A 623 -6.24 16.81 24.01
N VAL A 624 -6.86 15.67 24.31
CA VAL A 624 -6.20 14.54 24.98
C VAL A 624 -6.80 13.18 24.60
N VAL A 625 -5.94 12.19 24.42
CA VAL A 625 -6.31 10.77 24.32
C VAL A 625 -5.56 9.99 25.39
N ARG A 626 -6.24 9.10 26.11
CA ARG A 626 -5.65 8.22 27.14
C ARG A 626 -5.96 6.77 26.82
N TRP A 627 -4.97 5.89 26.90
CA TRP A 627 -5.11 4.46 26.61
C TRP A 627 -5.16 3.64 27.90
N TYR A 628 -5.99 2.62 27.87
CA TYR A 628 -6.27 1.73 28.98
C TYR A 628 -6.16 0.26 28.56
N LEU A 629 -5.64 -0.54 29.47
CA LEU A 629 -5.70 -2.00 29.41
C LEU A 629 -6.37 -2.50 30.69
N ASP A 630 -7.47 -3.27 30.55
CA ASP A 630 -8.24 -3.82 31.67
C ASP A 630 -8.63 -2.75 32.71
N GLY A 631 -9.00 -1.56 32.21
CA GLY A 631 -9.38 -0.41 33.02
C GLY A 631 -8.21 0.38 33.66
N GLN A 632 -6.96 -0.04 33.47
CA GLN A 632 -5.79 0.68 33.96
C GLN A 632 -5.21 1.56 32.85
N GLN A 633 -5.14 2.87 33.10
CA GLN A 633 -4.47 3.79 32.19
C GLN A 633 -2.97 3.47 32.13
N TYR A 634 -2.43 3.32 30.92
CA TYR A 634 -0.98 3.15 30.74
C TYR A 634 -0.36 4.30 29.95
N PHE A 635 -1.06 4.89 28.99
CA PHE A 635 -0.50 5.90 28.09
C PHE A 635 -1.44 7.10 27.92
N GLN A 636 -0.87 8.25 27.58
CA GLN A 636 -1.59 9.49 27.32
C GLN A 636 -0.80 10.34 26.32
N VAL A 637 -1.53 11.00 25.42
CA VAL A 637 -1.00 12.05 24.54
C VAL A 637 -1.94 13.25 24.56
N THR A 638 -1.37 14.44 24.70
CA THR A 638 -2.09 15.72 24.66
C THR A 638 -1.73 16.53 23.42
N SER A 639 -2.54 17.53 23.11
CA SER A 639 -2.22 18.53 22.08
C SER A 639 -0.88 19.24 22.32
N ALA A 640 -0.45 19.39 23.57
CA ALA A 640 0.85 19.96 23.92
C ALA A 640 2.03 19.02 23.58
N ASP A 641 1.84 17.70 23.64
CA ASP A 641 2.90 16.71 23.35
C ASP A 641 3.24 16.60 21.86
N VAL A 642 2.32 17.05 21.00
CA VAL A 642 2.50 17.10 19.54
C VAL A 642 2.88 18.49 19.03
N ALA A 643 2.76 19.54 19.86
CA ALA A 643 3.12 20.89 19.46
C ALA A 643 4.61 20.99 19.02
N PRO A 644 4.93 21.82 18.00
CA PRO A 644 4.06 22.76 17.30
C PRO A 644 3.25 22.12 16.15
N ASN A 645 3.30 20.80 15.98
CA ASN A 645 2.49 20.14 14.96
C ASN A 645 1.00 20.25 15.30
N ARG A 646 0.16 20.20 14.26
CA ARG A 646 -1.28 20.37 14.38
C ARG A 646 -1.93 19.15 15.05
N TRP A 647 -2.74 19.38 16.08
CA TRP A 647 -3.67 18.39 16.62
C TRP A 647 -4.84 18.17 15.64
N VAL A 648 -5.15 16.91 15.31
CA VAL A 648 -6.20 16.54 14.34
C VAL A 648 -7.26 15.58 14.91
N PHE A 649 -7.33 15.43 16.23
CA PHE A 649 -8.27 14.53 16.92
C PHE A 649 -9.41 15.34 17.54
N ASP A 650 -10.03 16.20 16.73
CA ASP A 650 -11.12 17.11 17.07
C ASP A 650 -12.26 17.07 16.03
N LYS A 651 -12.34 15.95 15.31
CA LYS A 651 -13.29 15.64 14.23
C LYS A 651 -13.74 14.17 14.35
N PRO A 652 -14.76 13.71 13.61
CA PRO A 652 -15.21 12.32 13.63
C PRO A 652 -14.16 11.32 13.14
N PHE A 653 -14.15 10.13 13.77
CA PHE A 653 -13.33 8.98 13.42
C PHE A 653 -14.20 7.73 13.29
N PHE A 654 -13.83 6.82 12.39
CA PHE A 654 -14.45 5.49 12.26
C PHE A 654 -13.52 4.40 12.79
N LEU A 655 -14.11 3.29 13.24
CA LEU A 655 -13.41 2.12 13.77
C LEU A 655 -12.88 1.21 12.66
N ILE A 656 -11.73 0.59 12.91
CA ILE A 656 -11.08 -0.42 12.08
C ILE A 656 -10.65 -1.60 12.94
N LEU A 657 -10.94 -2.80 12.46
CA LEU A 657 -10.49 -4.07 13.04
C LEU A 657 -9.90 -4.95 11.95
N ASN A 658 -8.65 -5.40 12.11
CA ASN A 658 -8.00 -6.25 11.11
C ASN A 658 -7.00 -7.23 11.74
N MET A 659 -6.61 -8.23 10.95
CA MET A 659 -5.48 -9.10 11.25
C MET A 659 -4.50 -9.17 10.09
N ALA A 660 -3.42 -8.41 10.16
CA ALA A 660 -2.32 -8.44 9.20
C ALA A 660 -1.32 -9.58 9.46
N ILE A 661 -0.50 -9.88 8.46
CA ILE A 661 0.66 -10.76 8.57
C ILE A 661 1.88 -10.14 7.87
N GLY A 662 3.04 -10.20 8.51
CA GLY A 662 4.27 -9.61 8.01
C GLY A 662 4.31 -8.09 8.20
N GLY A 663 4.88 -7.40 7.23
CA GLY A 663 4.98 -5.94 7.23
C GLY A 663 6.06 -5.36 8.14
N ASN A 664 6.19 -4.05 8.07
CA ASN A 664 7.26 -3.29 8.73
C ASN A 664 7.22 -3.42 10.27
N LEU A 665 6.03 -3.47 10.87
CA LEU A 665 5.86 -3.65 12.31
C LEU A 665 5.77 -5.12 12.72
N GLY A 666 4.92 -5.91 12.04
CA GLY A 666 4.75 -7.35 12.30
C GLY A 666 6.03 -8.17 12.09
N GLY A 667 6.89 -7.73 11.18
CA GLY A 667 8.23 -8.27 10.96
C GLY A 667 8.25 -9.59 10.19
N PRO A 668 9.37 -10.33 10.21
CA PRO A 668 9.51 -11.58 9.48
C PRO A 668 8.46 -12.63 9.89
N VAL A 669 7.87 -13.29 8.89
CA VAL A 669 6.90 -14.38 9.11
C VAL A 669 7.64 -15.68 9.39
N ALA A 670 7.21 -16.40 10.43
CA ALA A 670 7.72 -17.72 10.73
C ALA A 670 7.51 -18.71 9.57
N THR A 671 8.53 -19.50 9.24
CA THR A 671 8.54 -20.41 8.07
C THR A 671 7.43 -21.47 8.09
N ASN A 672 6.95 -21.84 9.28
CA ASN A 672 5.87 -22.81 9.47
C ASN A 672 4.72 -22.19 10.28
N MET A 673 4.15 -21.09 9.79
CA MET A 673 2.97 -20.47 10.41
C MET A 673 1.82 -21.48 10.51
N PRO A 674 1.37 -21.87 11.72
CA PRO A 674 0.20 -22.73 11.87
C PRO A 674 -1.05 -21.95 11.48
N LEU A 675 -1.86 -22.50 10.59
CA LEU A 675 -3.09 -21.86 10.10
C LEU A 675 -4.30 -22.77 10.39
N PRO A 676 -5.48 -22.20 10.71
CA PRO A 676 -5.73 -20.76 10.83
C PRO A 676 -5.12 -20.14 12.10
N GLN A 677 -4.91 -18.82 12.06
CA GLN A 677 -4.74 -17.98 13.26
C GLN A 677 -5.99 -17.13 13.44
N GLU A 678 -6.37 -16.83 14.68
CA GLU A 678 -7.65 -16.20 14.99
C GLU A 678 -7.47 -15.03 15.97
N LEU A 679 -8.02 -13.88 15.59
CA LEU A 679 -8.31 -12.77 16.49
C LEU A 679 -9.78 -12.89 16.91
N LYS A 680 -10.07 -12.93 18.21
CA LYS A 680 -11.45 -13.03 18.72
C LYS A 680 -11.85 -11.74 19.41
N VAL A 681 -13.01 -11.20 19.04
CA VAL A 681 -13.58 -9.98 19.61
C VAL A 681 -14.93 -10.33 20.22
N ASP A 682 -15.01 -10.20 21.54
CA ASP A 682 -16.22 -10.47 22.33
C ASP A 682 -17.23 -9.33 22.17
N TYR A 683 -16.79 -8.08 22.32
CA TYR A 683 -17.63 -6.93 22.04
C TYR A 683 -16.80 -5.71 21.63
N ILE A 684 -17.49 -4.74 21.03
CA ILE A 684 -17.05 -3.35 20.87
C ILE A 684 -18.12 -2.45 21.50
N ARG A 685 -17.72 -1.53 22.38
CA ARG A 685 -18.63 -0.60 23.04
C ARG A 685 -18.10 0.82 22.95
N VAL A 686 -19.03 1.75 22.78
CA VAL A 686 -18.75 3.19 22.73
C VAL A 686 -19.61 3.89 23.77
N TYR A 687 -18.99 4.77 24.53
CA TYR A 687 -19.64 5.57 25.56
C TYR A 687 -19.42 7.05 25.26
N GLY A 688 -20.46 7.86 25.46
CA GLY A 688 -20.41 9.30 25.26
C GLY A 688 -21.55 10.00 25.97
N ALA A 689 -21.94 11.18 25.49
CA ALA A 689 -23.09 11.87 26.05
C ALA A 689 -24.39 11.07 25.84
N PRO A 690 -25.27 11.02 26.86
CA PRO A 690 -26.60 10.47 26.68
C PRO A 690 -27.36 11.29 25.64
N ASP A 691 -28.29 10.63 24.98
CA ASP A 691 -29.19 11.28 24.04
C ASP A 691 -30.12 12.25 24.77
N THR A 692 -29.92 13.54 24.54
CA THR A 692 -30.72 14.64 25.10
C THR A 692 -31.23 15.59 24.01
N ALA A 693 -31.12 15.21 22.74
CA ALA A 693 -31.58 16.07 21.64
C ALA A 693 -33.12 16.13 21.62
N GLU A 694 -33.67 17.33 21.50
CA GLU A 694 -35.11 17.52 21.33
C GLU A 694 -35.61 16.82 20.07
N ARG A 695 -36.75 16.15 20.20
CA ARG A 695 -37.43 15.50 19.09
C ARG A 695 -38.47 16.42 18.50
N PHE A 696 -38.32 16.68 17.21
CA PHE A 696 -39.34 17.35 16.40
C PHE A 696 -39.83 16.40 15.33
N GLU A 697 -41.14 16.43 15.06
CA GLU A 697 -41.79 15.52 14.14
C GLU A 697 -42.60 16.25 13.07
N ALA A 698 -42.53 15.74 11.85
CA ALA A 698 -43.42 16.07 10.75
C ALA A 698 -43.82 14.77 10.06
N SER A 699 -45.00 14.74 9.42
CA SER A 699 -45.51 13.51 8.82
C SER A 699 -46.06 13.73 7.42
N PHE A 700 -46.08 12.67 6.64
CA PHE A 700 -46.79 12.58 5.36
C PHE A 700 -47.55 11.26 5.27
N VAL A 701 -48.50 11.17 4.35
CA VAL A 701 -49.28 9.96 4.10
C VAL A 701 -48.75 9.27 2.85
N ASP A 702 -48.49 7.97 2.92
CA ASP A 702 -48.18 7.12 1.77
C ASP A 702 -49.45 6.82 0.97
N ASP A 703 -49.97 7.82 0.26
CA ASP A 703 -51.20 7.76 -0.55
C ASP A 703 -50.95 7.54 -2.06
N PHE A 704 -49.74 7.13 -2.42
CA PHE A 704 -49.28 7.00 -3.81
C PHE A 704 -48.44 5.72 -3.99
N THR A 705 -48.33 5.23 -5.23
CA THR A 705 -47.45 4.09 -5.57
C THR A 705 -46.30 4.55 -6.45
N GLY A 706 -45.09 4.04 -6.18
CA GLY A 706 -43.88 4.41 -6.89
C GLY A 706 -43.18 5.63 -6.30
N TRP A 707 -42.13 6.10 -6.97
CA TRP A 707 -41.32 7.22 -6.47
C TRP A 707 -42.08 8.54 -6.44
N LYS A 708 -42.00 9.23 -5.31
CA LYS A 708 -42.39 10.63 -5.15
C LYS A 708 -41.36 11.32 -4.28
N GLN A 709 -40.98 12.53 -4.68
CA GLN A 709 -40.18 13.38 -3.83
C GLN A 709 -41.07 13.95 -2.72
N ILE A 710 -40.72 13.67 -1.48
CA ILE A 710 -41.34 14.20 -0.28
C ILE A 710 -40.56 15.46 0.12
N THR A 711 -41.28 16.51 0.49
CA THR A 711 -40.72 17.79 0.91
C THR A 711 -41.41 18.23 2.19
N LEU A 712 -40.66 18.32 3.28
CA LEU A 712 -41.15 18.71 4.60
C LEU A 712 -40.42 19.98 5.04
N PRO A 713 -41.06 21.17 5.00
CA PRO A 713 -40.45 22.39 5.50
C PRO A 713 -40.28 22.30 7.02
N PHE A 714 -39.23 22.91 7.58
CA PHE A 714 -39.02 22.94 9.03
C PHE A 714 -40.19 23.61 9.78
N THR A 715 -40.93 24.51 9.13
CA THR A 715 -42.17 25.08 9.66
C THR A 715 -43.31 24.07 9.84
N ALA A 716 -43.22 22.86 9.28
CA ALA A 716 -44.16 21.78 9.49
C ALA A 716 -43.83 20.94 10.74
N PHE A 717 -42.59 20.98 11.22
CA PHE A 717 -42.16 20.20 12.38
C PHE A 717 -42.75 20.75 13.66
N ARG A 718 -43.18 19.86 14.54
CA ARG A 718 -43.73 20.16 15.86
C ARG A 718 -42.95 19.38 16.90
N ARG A 719 -42.79 19.94 18.10
CA ARG A 719 -42.15 19.22 19.19
C ARG A 719 -42.92 17.93 19.48
N SER A 720 -42.23 16.79 19.45
CA SER A 720 -42.80 15.48 19.76
C SER A 720 -43.26 15.45 21.22
N SER A 721 -44.34 14.73 21.48
CA SER A 721 -44.79 14.47 22.86
C SER A 721 -43.89 13.50 23.61
N SER A 722 -43.08 12.73 22.87
CA SER A 722 -42.05 11.83 23.40
C SER A 722 -40.69 12.51 23.26
N GLN A 723 -40.06 12.81 24.40
CA GLN A 723 -38.75 13.46 24.48
C GLN A 723 -37.80 12.59 25.30
N PRO A 724 -36.50 12.56 24.97
CA PRO A 724 -35.53 11.93 25.85
C PRO A 724 -35.40 12.71 27.17
N ASP A 725 -34.95 12.01 28.21
CA ASP A 725 -34.73 12.62 29.52
C ASP A 725 -33.69 13.73 29.42
N GLY A 726 -34.01 14.91 29.97
CA GLY A 726 -33.10 16.06 29.94
C GLY A 726 -33.04 16.80 28.60
N ALA A 727 -33.94 16.49 27.65
CA ALA A 727 -34.15 17.31 26.46
C ALA A 727 -34.47 18.77 26.84
N PRO A 728 -33.87 19.76 26.15
CA PRO A 728 -34.29 21.14 26.34
C PRO A 728 -35.75 21.34 25.89
N ASP A 729 -36.29 22.53 26.12
CA ASP A 729 -37.58 22.96 25.60
C ASP A 729 -37.42 24.39 25.09
N ASP A 730 -36.48 24.56 24.15
CA ASP A 730 -36.12 25.87 23.57
C ASP A 730 -36.58 26.05 22.12
N GLY A 731 -37.24 25.03 21.57
CA GLY A 731 -37.87 25.07 20.26
C GLY A 731 -36.92 24.62 19.15
N LEU A 732 -37.42 24.61 17.91
CA LEU A 732 -36.63 24.11 16.79
C LEU A 732 -35.66 25.20 16.31
N THR A 733 -34.40 25.09 16.72
CA THR A 733 -33.34 26.08 16.45
C THR A 733 -32.57 25.78 15.16
N LEU A 734 -32.41 24.49 14.82
CA LEU A 734 -31.70 23.98 13.64
C LEU A 734 -30.20 24.24 13.60
N THR A 735 -29.63 24.97 14.55
CA THR A 735 -28.18 25.28 14.55
C THR A 735 -27.33 24.11 15.00
N TRP A 736 -27.94 23.11 15.65
CA TRP A 736 -27.23 22.04 16.35
C TRP A 736 -27.96 20.70 16.15
N VAL A 737 -28.21 20.33 14.90
CA VAL A 737 -28.93 19.09 14.57
C VAL A 737 -28.01 17.89 14.73
N MET A 738 -28.42 16.94 15.57
CA MET A 738 -27.67 15.73 15.90
C MET A 738 -28.07 14.52 15.05
N GLY A 739 -29.13 14.63 14.26
CA GLY A 739 -29.62 13.52 13.46
C GLY A 739 -31.06 13.66 13.01
N TYR A 740 -31.53 12.63 12.35
CA TYR A 740 -32.90 12.51 11.86
C TYR A 740 -33.30 11.04 11.77
N GLY A 741 -34.60 10.76 11.68
CA GLY A 741 -35.09 9.40 11.65
C GLY A 741 -36.48 9.26 11.09
N PHE A 742 -36.92 8.03 10.88
CA PHE A 742 -38.26 7.70 10.41
C PHE A 742 -38.94 6.81 11.44
N ARG A 743 -40.13 7.19 11.91
CA ARG A 743 -41.02 6.31 12.67
C ARG A 743 -42.09 5.76 11.74
N LEU A 744 -42.21 4.44 11.76
CA LEU A 744 -43.02 3.67 10.84
C LEU A 744 -44.25 3.12 11.58
N PRO A 745 -45.46 3.33 11.03
CA PRO A 745 -46.69 2.90 11.67
C PRO A 745 -46.89 1.39 11.54
N GLU A 746 -47.64 0.81 12.47
CA GLU A 746 -48.05 -0.59 12.37
C GLU A 746 -48.89 -0.86 11.10
N GLY A 747 -48.58 -1.98 10.44
CA GLY A 747 -49.27 -2.42 9.24
C GLY A 747 -48.94 -1.60 7.97
N LEU A 748 -47.84 -0.84 7.96
CA LEU A 748 -47.17 -0.42 6.72
C LEU A 748 -46.75 -1.68 5.94
N GLN A 749 -46.75 -1.62 4.60
CA GLN A 749 -46.30 -2.76 3.78
C GLN A 749 -44.89 -3.21 4.15
N ALA A 750 -44.56 -4.48 3.88
CA ALA A 750 -43.34 -5.12 4.36
C ALA A 750 -42.03 -4.45 3.88
N SER A 751 -42.04 -3.65 2.80
CA SER A 751 -40.85 -2.95 2.31
C SER A 751 -41.14 -1.63 1.59
N PHE A 752 -40.38 -0.57 1.85
CA PHE A 752 -40.31 0.64 1.01
C PHE A 752 -38.86 1.02 0.68
N LEU A 753 -38.67 1.96 -0.26
CA LEU A 753 -37.35 2.47 -0.63
C LEU A 753 -37.23 3.97 -0.28
N LEU A 754 -36.02 4.38 0.14
CA LEU A 754 -35.62 5.75 0.37
C LEU A 754 -34.38 6.08 -0.45
N ASP A 755 -34.29 7.33 -0.89
CA ASP A 755 -33.11 7.83 -1.57
C ASP A 755 -32.98 9.37 -1.47
N GLN A 756 -31.77 9.89 -1.65
CA GLN A 756 -31.38 11.30 -1.70
C GLN A 756 -32.02 12.15 -0.59
N ILE A 757 -31.67 11.86 0.67
CA ILE A 757 -32.10 12.67 1.81
C ILE A 757 -31.28 13.96 1.81
N ARG A 758 -31.95 15.10 1.66
CA ARG A 758 -31.32 16.40 1.41
C ARG A 758 -31.98 17.53 2.16
N LEU A 759 -31.19 18.56 2.45
CA LEU A 759 -31.66 19.90 2.77
C LEU A 759 -32.05 20.64 1.49
N TYR A 760 -32.99 21.59 1.55
CA TYR A 760 -33.40 22.43 0.41
C TYR A 760 -33.71 23.86 0.79
#